data_AF-A0A432EXU6-F1
#
_entry.id   AF-A0A432EXU6-F1
#
_cell.length_a   1.000
_cell.length_b   1.000
_cell.length_c   1.000
_cell.angle_alpha   90.00
_cell.angle_beta   90.00
_cell.angle_gamma   90.00
#
_symmetry.space_group_name_H-M   'P 1'
#
loop_
_entity.id
_entity.type
_entity.pdbx_description
1 polymer ?
#
loop_
_entity_poly.entity_id
_entity_poly.type
_entity_poly.pdbx_seq_one_letter_code
_entity_poly.pdbx_strand_id
1 'polypeptide(L)'
;MSRKTIILGIYVAAQVAQAQSLPEVHNVDLQPLKAQIQRLIQAKDYLGEPFSPKVKKQLSQALGQADANEAVAAVQQILDAQCLIGININPESRVKVKAGPAKRELVEQGWRSFLVKVNNLAGVTAELRASSPNSRPHAGAPQSQIVDRWLGLSMHNSQPLTKTLSGLALEYRIVQLYSRDAGKRDAKLSFDVGQGTQDLGFRNEVSLLFDCKPARKVTLKVLDENGKPTTAGFEFRDKLGHVYPSQAKRLAPDFHFHPQIYRANGEHVKLPSGSYTVRNYRGPESIPQTRTITVGNADITESFQVKRWVDPSLMGWWSGDHHIHAAGCAHYKNPTEGVHAADMMRHCLGEDLKVGANLTWGPWFDYQKQFFTGKIDAVSQFPYLLRYDVEVSGFGSHQSGHLCLLRLNDQMYPGGESKHHWPKLCLNTLRWAKRQGALVGPAHSGWGLNQTGSTLPTYEVPPFSGIGANEYIADVTHMVPGPDGKPVPAVDFLSMVDTPSVWELNIWYHTLNCGFRTRISGETDFPCIYGERVGLGRSYVKLDGKLTYNDWCEGIRAGRNYVGDGRSHLIDFQVDNVQMGVNGSELRLAKADTVLVTAKVAARLNDEPIPGLAKRNYAQKPYWHIERARLEGTRKVPVEVIVNGYPIAKKEIIADGDLRDIAFEVPIEFSSWVALRILPSSHTNPVFVLVDGKPIRSSKRSAEWCLAGVKKCRSQKRRFMGEDEITDFNAAYDHAEKAYHRIIGESVTD
;
A
#
# COMPACT_ATOMS: atom_id res chain seq x y z
N MET A 1 67.37 -63.21 8.37
CA MET A 1 66.75 -61.91 8.03
C MET A 1 65.98 -62.08 6.73
N SER A 2 64.67 -61.76 6.74
CA SER A 2 63.88 -61.10 5.66
C SER A 2 63.83 -61.78 4.27
N ARG A 3 62.70 -61.99 3.58
CA ARG A 3 61.27 -61.60 3.70
C ARG A 3 60.53 -62.49 2.68
N LYS A 4 59.37 -63.06 3.03
CA LYS A 4 58.40 -63.61 2.06
C LYS A 4 57.30 -62.57 1.85
N THR A 5 57.08 -62.18 0.61
CA THR A 5 56.05 -61.23 0.18
C THR A 5 54.72 -61.97 0.05
N ILE A 6 53.69 -61.52 0.77
CA ILE A 6 52.29 -61.92 0.59
C ILE A 6 51.57 -60.72 -0.01
N ILE A 7 50.99 -60.90 -1.20
CA ILE A 7 50.12 -59.92 -1.86
C ILE A 7 48.70 -60.14 -1.34
N LEU A 8 48.12 -59.15 -0.67
CA LEU A 8 46.73 -59.14 -0.21
C LEU A 8 45.91 -58.29 -1.20
N GLY A 9 45.03 -58.93 -1.97
CA GLY A 9 44.08 -58.24 -2.85
C GLY A 9 42.91 -57.68 -2.03
N ILE A 10 42.74 -56.36 -2.07
CA ILE A 10 41.60 -55.66 -1.46
C ILE A 10 40.50 -55.54 -2.52
N TYR A 11 39.41 -56.29 -2.35
CA TYR A 11 38.16 -56.05 -3.07
C TYR A 11 37.42 -54.87 -2.44
N VAL A 12 37.35 -53.74 -3.15
CA VAL A 12 36.48 -52.61 -2.80
C VAL A 12 35.10 -52.90 -3.37
N ALA A 13 34.16 -53.34 -2.53
CA ALA A 13 32.75 -53.38 -2.88
C ALA A 13 32.19 -51.95 -2.83
N ALA A 14 31.91 -51.38 -4.01
CA ALA A 14 31.15 -50.13 -4.11
C ALA A 14 29.70 -50.39 -3.65
N GLN A 15 29.35 -49.93 -2.45
CA GLN A 15 27.96 -49.85 -2.02
C GLN A 15 27.25 -48.77 -2.85
N VAL A 16 26.52 -49.22 -3.88
CA VAL A 16 25.53 -48.40 -4.57
C VAL A 16 24.39 -48.14 -3.58
N ALA A 17 24.24 -46.90 -3.13
CA ALA A 17 23.12 -46.49 -2.29
C ALA A 17 21.80 -46.75 -3.04
N GLN A 18 21.08 -47.81 -2.65
CA GLN A 18 19.72 -48.05 -3.14
C GLN A 18 18.83 -46.88 -2.70
N ALA A 19 18.17 -46.24 -3.67
CA ALA A 19 17.14 -45.25 -3.40
C ALA A 19 16.09 -45.88 -2.46
N GLN A 20 15.83 -45.25 -1.32
CA GLN A 20 14.84 -45.74 -0.37
C GLN A 20 13.47 -45.83 -1.06
N SER A 21 12.98 -47.06 -1.27
CA SER A 21 11.62 -47.30 -1.77
C SER A 21 10.60 -46.86 -0.72
N LEU A 22 9.48 -46.30 -1.19
CA LEU A 22 8.31 -46.07 -0.35
C LEU A 22 7.56 -47.39 -0.18
N PRO A 23 7.02 -47.69 1.01
CA PRO A 23 6.25 -48.93 1.22
C PRO A 23 5.04 -48.99 0.30
N GLU A 24 4.77 -50.15 -0.27
CA GLU A 24 3.57 -50.41 -1.03
C GLU A 24 2.34 -50.44 -0.09
N VAL A 25 1.23 -49.86 -0.53
CA VAL A 25 -0.05 -49.89 0.18
C VAL A 25 -0.93 -50.96 -0.46
N HIS A 26 -1.37 -51.90 0.36
CA HIS A 26 -2.27 -52.98 -0.05
C HIS A 26 -3.72 -52.67 0.32
N ASN A 27 -4.67 -53.47 -0.16
CA ASN A 27 -6.11 -53.31 0.09
C ASN A 27 -6.64 -51.93 -0.36
N VAL A 28 -6.24 -51.49 -1.56
CA VAL A 28 -6.66 -50.21 -2.15
C VAL A 28 -7.70 -50.47 -3.23
N ASP A 29 -8.87 -49.83 -3.11
CA ASP A 29 -9.89 -49.89 -4.14
C ASP A 29 -9.43 -49.18 -5.42
N LEU A 30 -9.34 -49.93 -6.54
CA LEU A 30 -8.83 -49.40 -7.81
C LEU A 30 -9.70 -48.27 -8.37
N GLN A 31 -11.03 -48.38 -8.27
CA GLN A 31 -11.96 -47.41 -8.86
C GLN A 31 -11.78 -45.99 -8.29
N PRO A 32 -11.81 -45.78 -6.96
CA PRO A 32 -11.59 -44.44 -6.40
C PRO A 32 -10.15 -43.94 -6.58
N LEU A 33 -9.16 -44.85 -6.53
CA LEU A 33 -7.76 -44.50 -6.84
C LEU A 33 -7.61 -43.98 -8.28
N LYS A 34 -8.27 -44.63 -9.25
CA LYS A 34 -8.27 -44.21 -10.66
C LYS A 34 -8.84 -42.80 -10.83
N ALA A 35 -9.96 -42.49 -10.17
CA ALA A 35 -10.54 -41.15 -10.18
C ALA A 35 -9.60 -40.11 -9.54
N GLN A 36 -8.92 -40.46 -8.45
CA GLN A 36 -7.95 -39.62 -7.76
C GLN A 36 -6.75 -39.29 -8.68
N ILE A 37 -6.23 -40.29 -9.41
CA ILE A 37 -5.09 -40.12 -10.32
C ILE A 37 -5.47 -39.28 -11.54
N GLN A 38 -6.69 -39.41 -12.06
CA GLN A 38 -7.17 -38.53 -13.12
C GLN A 38 -7.18 -37.07 -12.69
N ARG A 39 -7.68 -36.77 -11.47
CA ARG A 39 -7.61 -35.42 -10.89
C ARG A 39 -6.16 -34.97 -10.67
N LEU A 40 -5.27 -35.88 -10.24
CA LEU A 40 -3.85 -35.57 -10.07
C LEU A 40 -3.18 -35.19 -11.40
N ILE A 41 -3.47 -35.91 -12.48
CA ILE A 41 -2.97 -35.59 -13.83
C ILE A 41 -3.47 -34.21 -14.25
N GLN A 42 -4.78 -33.93 -14.08
CA GLN A 42 -5.37 -32.63 -14.37
C GLN A 42 -4.73 -31.50 -13.53
N ALA A 43 -4.46 -31.75 -12.25
CA ALA A 43 -3.82 -30.78 -11.36
C ALA A 43 -2.39 -30.46 -11.83
N LYS A 44 -1.59 -31.47 -12.18
CA LYS A 44 -0.23 -31.25 -12.70
C LYS A 44 -0.22 -30.50 -14.04
N ASP A 45 -1.19 -30.80 -14.90
CA ASP A 45 -1.37 -30.09 -16.17
C ASP A 45 -1.72 -28.62 -15.94
N TYR A 46 -2.66 -28.35 -15.01
CA TYR A 46 -3.03 -26.99 -14.60
C TYR A 46 -1.86 -26.21 -14.01
N LEU A 47 -1.03 -26.85 -13.17
CA LEU A 47 0.16 -26.23 -12.54
C LEU A 47 1.33 -26.00 -13.51
N GLY A 48 1.20 -26.37 -14.79
CA GLY A 48 2.24 -26.16 -15.80
C GLY A 48 3.45 -27.08 -15.68
N GLU A 49 3.38 -28.12 -14.84
CA GLU A 49 4.38 -29.18 -14.71
C GLU A 49 3.75 -30.55 -14.99
N PRO A 50 3.23 -30.78 -16.21
CA PRO A 50 2.52 -32.00 -16.56
C PRO A 50 3.41 -33.24 -16.39
N PHE A 51 2.80 -34.39 -16.09
CA PHE A 51 3.51 -35.65 -16.22
C PHE A 51 4.01 -35.83 -17.65
N SER A 52 5.20 -36.41 -17.81
CA SER A 52 5.74 -36.67 -19.15
C SER A 52 4.79 -37.54 -19.97
N PRO A 53 4.77 -37.44 -21.32
CA PRO A 53 3.93 -38.29 -22.16
C PRO A 53 4.14 -39.79 -21.88
N LYS A 54 5.39 -40.18 -21.59
CA LYS A 54 5.74 -41.54 -21.18
C LYS A 54 5.02 -41.95 -19.88
N VAL A 55 5.07 -41.13 -18.85
CA VAL A 55 4.40 -41.39 -17.57
C VAL A 55 2.88 -41.44 -17.74
N LYS A 56 2.28 -40.51 -18.49
CA LYS A 56 0.83 -40.52 -18.78
C LYS A 56 0.42 -41.82 -19.47
N LYS A 57 1.20 -42.29 -20.45
CA LYS A 57 0.97 -43.57 -21.14
C LYS A 57 1.09 -44.75 -20.18
N GLN A 58 2.12 -44.79 -19.34
CA GLN A 58 2.31 -45.86 -18.35
C GLN A 58 1.16 -45.89 -17.33
N LEU A 59 0.72 -44.74 -16.82
CA LEU A 59 -0.44 -44.65 -15.92
C LEU A 59 -1.72 -45.12 -16.59
N SER A 60 -1.96 -44.73 -17.84
CA SER A 60 -3.14 -45.19 -18.59
C SER A 60 -3.14 -46.70 -18.82
N GLN A 61 -1.96 -47.31 -19.06
CA GLN A 61 -1.82 -48.75 -19.20
C GLN A 61 -2.06 -49.47 -17.87
N ALA A 62 -1.45 -48.99 -16.79
CA ALA A 62 -1.64 -49.56 -15.44
C ALA A 62 -3.11 -49.51 -14.99
N LEU A 63 -3.78 -48.36 -15.19
CA LEU A 63 -5.20 -48.17 -14.84
C LEU A 63 -6.20 -48.91 -15.76
N GLY A 64 -5.69 -49.59 -16.80
CA GLY A 64 -6.46 -50.42 -17.73
C GLY A 64 -6.21 -51.92 -17.58
N GLN A 65 -5.37 -52.35 -16.62
CA GLN A 65 -5.16 -53.77 -16.32
C GLN A 65 -6.45 -54.40 -15.75
N ALA A 66 -6.66 -55.68 -16.05
CA ALA A 66 -7.84 -56.43 -15.62
C ALA A 66 -7.77 -56.82 -14.14
N ASP A 67 -6.57 -57.14 -13.65
CA ASP A 67 -6.34 -57.43 -12.24
C ASP A 67 -6.17 -56.12 -11.45
N ALA A 68 -7.01 -55.94 -10.43
CA ALA A 68 -7.03 -54.72 -9.65
C ALA A 68 -5.79 -54.53 -8.76
N ASN A 69 -5.21 -55.62 -8.25
CA ASN A 69 -4.02 -55.57 -7.40
C ASN A 69 -2.78 -55.26 -8.24
N GLU A 70 -2.65 -55.89 -9.41
CA GLU A 70 -1.58 -55.56 -10.37
C GLU A 70 -1.67 -54.09 -10.82
N ALA A 71 -2.88 -53.60 -11.10
CA ALA A 71 -3.12 -52.21 -11.49
C ALA A 71 -2.67 -51.22 -10.41
N VAL A 72 -3.05 -51.48 -9.15
CA VAL A 72 -2.67 -50.67 -7.98
C VAL A 72 -1.16 -50.70 -7.75
N ALA A 73 -0.52 -51.87 -7.84
CA ALA A 73 0.92 -52.02 -7.68
C ALA A 73 1.70 -51.26 -8.77
N ALA A 74 1.29 -51.40 -10.03
CA ALA A 74 1.90 -50.70 -11.16
C ALA A 74 1.75 -49.18 -11.06
N VAL A 75 0.59 -48.69 -10.66
CA VAL A 75 0.34 -47.27 -10.38
C VAL A 75 1.30 -46.75 -9.31
N GLN A 76 1.42 -47.45 -8.18
CA GLN A 76 2.30 -47.06 -7.09
C GLN A 76 3.76 -47.01 -7.56
N GLN A 77 4.21 -48.00 -8.31
CA GLN A 77 5.58 -48.01 -8.87
C GLN A 77 5.86 -46.76 -9.73
N ILE A 78 4.89 -46.33 -10.55
CA ILE A 78 5.05 -45.15 -11.44
C ILE A 78 5.03 -43.83 -10.66
N LEU A 79 4.11 -43.68 -9.70
CA LEU A 79 3.93 -42.43 -8.96
C LEU A 79 4.93 -42.28 -7.81
N ASP A 80 5.28 -43.36 -7.12
CA ASP A 80 6.22 -43.34 -6.00
C ASP A 80 7.61 -42.89 -6.43
N ALA A 81 8.03 -43.21 -7.67
CA ALA A 81 9.27 -42.71 -8.28
C ALA A 81 9.31 -41.16 -8.37
N GLN A 82 8.15 -40.50 -8.32
CA GLN A 82 7.99 -39.05 -8.40
C GLN A 82 7.61 -38.43 -7.05
N CYS A 83 7.51 -39.22 -5.99
CA CYS A 83 7.22 -38.74 -4.65
C CYS A 83 8.48 -38.18 -3.98
N LEU A 84 8.38 -36.94 -3.51
CA LEU A 84 9.39 -36.34 -2.62
C LEU A 84 9.24 -36.88 -1.21
N ILE A 85 8.01 -37.23 -0.83
CA ILE A 85 7.63 -37.63 0.53
C ILE A 85 6.69 -38.83 0.47
N GLY A 86 6.88 -39.78 1.37
CA GLY A 86 5.87 -40.75 1.77
C GLY A 86 5.39 -40.46 3.18
N ILE A 87 4.08 -40.45 3.37
CA ILE A 87 3.40 -40.23 4.64
C ILE A 87 2.66 -41.52 5.01
N ASN A 88 2.80 -41.91 6.27
CA ASN A 88 2.03 -42.98 6.87
C ASN A 88 1.23 -42.43 8.04
N ILE A 89 -0.10 -42.45 7.93
CA ILE A 89 -1.03 -42.11 8.99
C ILE A 89 -1.48 -43.43 9.61
N ASN A 90 -1.13 -43.66 10.87
CA ASN A 90 -1.51 -44.88 11.57
C ASN A 90 -2.99 -44.83 12.03
N PRO A 91 -3.57 -45.93 12.54
CA PRO A 91 -4.96 -45.96 13.01
C PRO A 91 -5.30 -44.91 14.10
N GLU A 92 -4.32 -44.48 14.90
CA GLU A 92 -4.47 -43.39 15.87
C GLU A 92 -4.30 -41.98 15.27
N SER A 93 -4.33 -41.84 13.95
CA SER A 93 -4.14 -40.60 13.20
C SER A 93 -2.78 -39.92 13.40
N ARG A 94 -1.75 -40.64 13.87
CA ARG A 94 -0.38 -40.14 14.00
C ARG A 94 0.35 -40.19 12.66
N VAL A 95 1.02 -39.09 12.34
CA VAL A 95 1.70 -38.89 11.07
C VAL A 95 3.18 -39.28 11.17
N LYS A 96 3.63 -40.18 10.30
CA LYS A 96 5.04 -40.53 10.09
C LYS A 96 5.45 -40.18 8.67
N VAL A 97 6.62 -39.55 8.51
CA VAL A 97 7.12 -39.03 7.24
C VAL A 97 8.42 -39.75 6.85
N LYS A 98 8.57 -40.07 5.57
CA LYS A 98 9.79 -40.64 4.99
C LYS A 98 10.14 -39.89 3.70
N ALA A 99 11.44 -39.71 3.44
CA ALA A 99 11.90 -39.20 2.16
C ALA A 99 11.55 -40.19 1.03
N GLY A 100 11.02 -39.66 -0.07
CA GLY A 100 10.80 -40.40 -1.30
C GLY A 100 12.00 -40.33 -2.26
N PRO A 101 11.94 -41.08 -3.37
CA PRO A 101 13.02 -41.21 -4.34
C PRO A 101 13.08 -40.07 -5.37
N ALA A 102 12.12 -39.13 -5.38
CA ALA A 102 12.13 -38.04 -6.34
C ALA A 102 13.42 -37.20 -6.25
N LYS A 103 13.90 -36.77 -7.43
CA LYS A 103 15.10 -35.92 -7.52
C LYS A 103 14.83 -34.58 -6.84
N ARG A 104 15.65 -34.23 -5.86
CA ARG A 104 15.50 -33.04 -4.99
C ARG A 104 16.09 -31.79 -5.65
N GLU A 105 15.56 -31.42 -6.80
CA GLU A 105 16.01 -30.24 -7.55
C GLU A 105 14.98 -29.11 -7.50
N LEU A 106 15.42 -27.92 -7.09
CA LEU A 106 14.65 -26.68 -7.13
C LEU A 106 15.28 -25.70 -8.13
N VAL A 107 14.66 -24.56 -8.33
CA VAL A 107 15.22 -23.44 -9.09
C VAL A 107 15.11 -22.17 -8.25
N GLU A 108 16.19 -21.40 -8.23
CA GLU A 108 16.26 -20.09 -7.59
C GLU A 108 15.15 -19.19 -8.16
N GLN A 109 14.48 -18.45 -7.29
CA GLN A 109 13.32 -17.63 -7.60
C GLN A 109 12.16 -18.37 -8.28
N GLY A 110 12.06 -19.70 -8.25
CA GLY A 110 10.96 -20.42 -8.92
C GLY A 110 10.33 -21.54 -8.10
N TRP A 111 9.11 -21.90 -8.52
CA TRP A 111 8.30 -22.96 -7.91
C TRP A 111 8.51 -24.29 -8.64
N ARG A 112 8.51 -25.39 -7.86
CA ARG A 112 8.52 -26.78 -8.34
C ARG A 112 7.47 -27.60 -7.60
N SER A 113 6.82 -28.52 -8.29
CA SER A 113 5.75 -29.36 -7.75
C SER A 113 6.18 -30.81 -7.60
N PHE A 114 6.09 -31.34 -6.40
CA PHE A 114 6.41 -32.73 -6.07
C PHE A 114 5.18 -33.50 -5.60
N LEU A 115 5.21 -34.83 -5.73
CA LEU A 115 4.17 -35.69 -5.17
C LEU A 115 4.47 -36.04 -3.71
N VAL A 116 3.40 -36.21 -2.94
CA VAL A 116 3.37 -36.72 -1.58
C VAL A 116 2.47 -37.95 -1.58
N LYS A 117 3.02 -39.13 -1.33
CA LYS A 117 2.25 -40.37 -1.14
C LYS A 117 1.66 -40.37 0.26
N VAL A 118 0.38 -40.66 0.41
CA VAL A 118 -0.30 -40.78 1.71
C VAL A 118 -0.85 -42.19 1.85
N ASN A 119 -0.26 -42.97 2.76
CA ASN A 119 -0.83 -44.21 3.29
C ASN A 119 -1.71 -43.86 4.50
N ASN A 120 -3.02 -44.02 4.38
CA ASN A 120 -4.00 -43.51 5.33
C ASN A 120 -4.76 -44.65 6.02
N LEU A 121 -4.13 -45.29 7.01
CA LEU A 121 -4.72 -46.44 7.72
C LEU A 121 -5.88 -46.04 8.64
N ALA A 122 -5.94 -44.77 9.05
CA ALA A 122 -7.02 -44.23 9.89
C ALA A 122 -8.24 -43.74 9.09
N GLY A 123 -8.21 -43.74 7.76
CA GLY A 123 -9.30 -43.19 6.94
C GLY A 123 -9.53 -41.69 7.18
N VAL A 124 -8.46 -40.94 7.50
CA VAL A 124 -8.53 -39.51 7.80
C VAL A 124 -9.10 -38.71 6.62
N THR A 125 -10.04 -37.82 6.92
CA THR A 125 -10.65 -36.86 5.99
C THR A 125 -10.33 -35.40 6.37
N ALA A 126 -9.35 -35.18 7.23
CA ALA A 126 -8.83 -33.86 7.54
C ALA A 126 -7.90 -33.34 6.42
N GLU A 127 -7.57 -32.05 6.48
CA GLU A 127 -6.59 -31.44 5.59
C GLU A 127 -5.17 -31.91 5.95
N LEU A 128 -4.44 -32.44 4.96
CA LEU A 128 -3.00 -32.64 5.09
C LEU A 128 -2.28 -31.29 5.01
N ARG A 129 -1.61 -30.92 6.09
CA ARG A 129 -0.85 -29.67 6.22
C ARG A 129 0.64 -29.97 6.13
N ALA A 130 1.36 -29.04 5.52
CA ALA A 130 2.82 -29.05 5.47
C ALA A 130 3.35 -27.77 6.11
N SER A 131 4.43 -27.89 6.88
CA SER A 131 5.11 -26.75 7.49
C SER A 131 6.63 -26.92 7.43
N SER A 132 7.36 -25.82 7.55
CA SER A 132 8.83 -25.83 7.61
C SER A 132 9.33 -24.60 8.36
N PRO A 133 10.36 -24.73 9.21
CA PRO A 133 11.05 -23.55 9.76
C PRO A 133 11.67 -22.69 8.64
N ASN A 134 12.14 -23.32 7.56
CA ASN A 134 12.74 -22.64 6.41
C ASN A 134 11.69 -21.91 5.55
N SER A 135 10.40 -22.26 5.66
CA SER A 135 9.34 -21.64 4.85
C SER A 135 8.76 -20.35 5.41
N ARG A 136 9.08 -20.01 6.67
CA ARG A 136 8.56 -18.82 7.35
C ARG A 136 8.90 -17.52 6.59
N PRO A 137 8.03 -16.49 6.65
CA PRO A 137 8.28 -15.23 5.94
C PRO A 137 9.52 -14.51 6.50
N HIS A 138 10.14 -13.65 5.70
CA HIS A 138 11.21 -12.75 6.18
C HIS A 138 10.67 -11.57 6.97
N ALA A 139 9.43 -11.21 6.68
CA ALA A 139 8.72 -10.17 7.39
C ALA A 139 8.76 -10.35 8.91
N GLY A 140 9.37 -9.40 9.62
CA GLY A 140 9.51 -9.42 11.09
C GLY A 140 10.34 -10.57 11.66
N ALA A 141 11.18 -11.22 10.84
CA ALA A 141 11.95 -12.40 11.22
C ALA A 141 13.39 -12.05 11.62
N PRO A 142 13.94 -12.47 12.79
CA PRO A 142 15.28 -12.10 13.27
C PRO A 142 16.43 -12.28 12.26
N GLN A 143 17.50 -11.46 12.33
CA GLN A 143 18.40 -11.27 11.17
C GLN A 143 19.22 -12.53 10.96
N SER A 144 19.58 -13.15 12.08
CA SER A 144 20.14 -14.48 12.18
C SER A 144 19.30 -15.57 11.51
N GLN A 145 17.99 -15.37 11.32
CA GLN A 145 17.08 -16.35 10.73
C GLN A 145 16.77 -16.10 9.24
N ILE A 146 17.18 -14.96 8.67
CA ILE A 146 16.85 -14.62 7.27
C ILE A 146 17.51 -15.58 6.28
N VAL A 147 18.74 -16.01 6.56
CA VAL A 147 19.46 -16.96 5.70
C VAL A 147 18.74 -18.30 5.67
N ASP A 148 18.32 -18.82 6.82
CA ASP A 148 17.66 -20.12 6.95
C ASP A 148 16.23 -20.15 6.40
N ARG A 149 15.57 -18.99 6.32
CA ARG A 149 14.20 -18.85 5.79
C ARG A 149 14.16 -18.75 4.25
N TRP A 150 14.89 -19.61 3.54
CA TRP A 150 15.07 -19.55 2.09
C TRP A 150 13.93 -20.18 1.26
N LEU A 151 13.16 -21.11 1.86
CA LEU A 151 12.17 -21.95 1.17
C LEU A 151 10.80 -21.26 1.07
N GLY A 152 10.03 -21.44 0.01
CA GLY A 152 8.57 -21.27 0.03
C GLY A 152 7.88 -22.63 -0.03
N LEU A 153 6.74 -22.78 0.65
CA LEU A 153 6.04 -24.06 0.81
C LEU A 153 4.54 -23.83 0.68
N SER A 154 3.88 -24.63 -0.17
CA SER A 154 2.43 -24.64 -0.33
C SER A 154 1.92 -26.04 -0.66
N MET A 155 0.77 -26.44 -0.12
CA MET A 155 0.06 -27.65 -0.55
C MET A 155 -0.98 -27.26 -1.60
N HIS A 156 -1.05 -27.99 -2.73
CA HIS A 156 -2.07 -27.75 -3.74
C HIS A 156 -3.39 -28.41 -3.33
N ASN A 157 -4.22 -27.64 -2.63
CA ASN A 157 -5.45 -28.09 -1.98
C ASN A 157 -6.72 -27.52 -2.66
N SER A 158 -6.65 -27.19 -3.95
CA SER A 158 -7.74 -26.63 -4.76
C SER A 158 -8.11 -27.55 -5.94
N GLN A 159 -9.25 -27.27 -6.57
CA GLN A 159 -9.69 -28.01 -7.76
C GLN A 159 -8.57 -28.09 -8.82
N PRO A 160 -8.34 -29.26 -9.44
CA PRO A 160 -9.20 -30.46 -9.43
C PRO A 160 -8.98 -31.41 -8.23
N LEU A 161 -8.06 -31.11 -7.32
CA LEU A 161 -7.93 -31.84 -6.05
C LEU A 161 -8.90 -31.26 -5.00
N THR A 162 -9.07 -32.00 -3.90
CA THR A 162 -9.87 -31.55 -2.75
C THR A 162 -9.00 -30.97 -1.66
N LYS A 163 -9.53 -30.08 -0.83
CA LYS A 163 -8.79 -29.53 0.31
C LYS A 163 -8.42 -30.59 1.35
N THR A 164 -9.36 -31.47 1.64
CA THR A 164 -9.20 -32.58 2.59
C THR A 164 -8.72 -33.85 1.92
N LEU A 165 -8.14 -34.74 2.72
CA LEU A 165 -7.97 -36.14 2.33
C LEU A 165 -9.33 -36.80 2.11
N SER A 166 -9.34 -37.82 1.25
CA SER A 166 -10.56 -38.52 0.84
C SER A 166 -11.02 -39.63 1.81
N GLY A 167 -10.17 -40.02 2.76
CA GLY A 167 -10.35 -41.23 3.58
C GLY A 167 -9.92 -42.52 2.89
N LEU A 168 -9.50 -42.48 1.61
CA LEU A 168 -8.95 -43.64 0.90
C LEU A 168 -7.65 -44.11 1.55
N ALA A 169 -7.42 -45.43 1.52
CA ALA A 169 -6.19 -46.05 2.05
C ALA A 169 -4.92 -45.52 1.37
N LEU A 170 -5.00 -45.16 0.09
CA LEU A 170 -3.91 -44.55 -0.68
C LEU A 170 -4.39 -43.29 -1.40
N GLU A 171 -3.64 -42.20 -1.23
CA GLU A 171 -3.87 -40.94 -1.95
C GLU A 171 -2.55 -40.23 -2.28
N TYR A 172 -2.50 -39.53 -3.42
CA TYR A 172 -1.34 -38.71 -3.84
C TYR A 172 -1.67 -37.23 -3.81
N ARG A 173 -0.89 -36.45 -3.05
CA ARG A 173 -1.05 -34.99 -2.95
C ARG A 173 0.10 -34.27 -3.65
N ILE A 174 -0.06 -32.99 -3.92
CA ILE A 174 0.98 -32.16 -4.53
C ILE A 174 1.47 -31.13 -3.50
N VAL A 175 2.79 -31.06 -3.32
CA VAL A 175 3.47 -30.00 -2.58
C VAL A 175 4.27 -29.15 -3.55
N GLN A 176 4.13 -27.83 -3.44
CA GLN A 176 4.87 -26.84 -4.22
C GLN A 176 5.94 -26.19 -3.34
N LEU A 177 7.17 -26.20 -3.84
CA LEU A 177 8.35 -25.67 -3.18
C LEU A 177 8.98 -24.57 -4.02
N TYR A 178 9.31 -23.45 -3.37
CA TYR A 178 10.03 -22.32 -3.95
C TYR A 178 11.41 -22.22 -3.32
N SER A 179 12.44 -21.87 -4.10
CA SER A 179 13.73 -21.48 -3.52
C SER A 179 14.02 -20.01 -3.74
N ARG A 180 14.34 -19.26 -2.68
CA ARG A 180 14.92 -17.92 -2.84
C ARG A 180 16.32 -17.98 -3.44
N ASP A 181 17.08 -19.02 -3.11
CA ASP A 181 18.52 -19.08 -3.35
C ASP A 181 18.91 -20.20 -4.30
N ALA A 182 20.08 -20.06 -4.94
CA ALA A 182 20.76 -21.13 -5.66
C ALA A 182 21.70 -21.94 -4.75
N GLY A 183 22.11 -23.11 -5.22
CA GLY A 183 23.07 -24.00 -4.57
C GLY A 183 22.42 -25.06 -3.68
N LYS A 184 23.24 -25.78 -2.91
CA LYS A 184 22.77 -26.80 -1.97
C LYS A 184 22.06 -26.14 -0.79
N ARG A 185 20.87 -26.61 -0.45
CA ARG A 185 20.06 -26.08 0.66
C ARG A 185 19.36 -27.20 1.40
N ASP A 186 19.53 -27.27 2.71
CA ASP A 186 18.79 -28.21 3.56
C ASP A 186 17.45 -27.59 3.96
N ALA A 187 16.38 -28.36 3.84
CA ALA A 187 15.06 -27.98 4.32
C ALA A 187 14.46 -29.09 5.18
N LYS A 188 13.90 -28.67 6.30
CA LYS A 188 13.11 -29.51 7.20
C LYS A 188 11.63 -29.37 6.86
N LEU A 189 10.99 -30.45 6.45
CA LEU A 189 9.55 -30.48 6.14
C LEU A 189 8.82 -31.31 7.19
N SER A 190 7.74 -30.76 7.73
CA SER A 190 6.87 -31.43 8.69
C SER A 190 5.45 -31.53 8.14
N PHE A 191 4.75 -32.62 8.44
CA PHE A 191 3.37 -32.83 8.01
C PHE A 191 2.46 -33.19 9.20
N ASP A 192 1.20 -32.76 9.14
CA ASP A 192 0.17 -33.07 10.12
C ASP A 192 -1.23 -33.12 9.48
N VAL A 193 -2.19 -33.72 10.17
CA VAL A 193 -3.61 -33.76 9.75
C VAL A 193 -4.52 -33.17 10.83
N GLY A 194 -4.01 -32.23 11.63
CA GLY A 194 -4.73 -31.62 12.76
C GLY A 194 -3.92 -31.57 14.06
N GLN A 195 -4.43 -30.85 15.05
CA GLN A 195 -3.81 -30.75 16.38
C GLN A 195 -3.72 -32.12 17.06
N GLY A 196 -2.59 -32.41 17.70
CA GLY A 196 -2.37 -33.71 18.39
C GLY A 196 -2.03 -34.89 17.48
N THR A 197 -1.96 -34.72 16.15
CA THR A 197 -1.60 -35.77 15.18
C THR A 197 -0.08 -35.97 15.03
N GLN A 198 0.69 -35.19 15.79
CA GLN A 198 2.15 -35.24 15.83
C GLN A 198 2.57 -36.49 16.62
N ASP A 199 3.43 -37.32 16.02
CA ASP A 199 3.99 -38.47 16.73
C ASP A 199 5.00 -37.98 17.79
N LEU A 200 5.01 -38.62 18.97
CA LEU A 200 5.74 -38.22 20.18
C LEU A 200 7.29 -38.35 20.09
N GLY A 201 7.84 -38.35 18.88
CA GLY A 201 9.28 -38.53 18.63
C GLY A 201 9.77 -37.86 17.36
N PHE A 202 9.17 -36.74 16.92
CA PHE A 202 9.57 -36.00 15.73
C PHE A 202 9.59 -36.87 14.45
N ARG A 203 8.70 -37.86 14.37
CA ARG A 203 8.60 -38.75 13.19
C ARG A 203 7.77 -38.16 12.07
N ASN A 204 7.11 -37.04 12.32
CA ASN A 204 6.30 -36.33 11.35
C ASN A 204 7.11 -35.32 10.52
N GLU A 205 8.44 -35.35 10.62
CA GLU A 205 9.36 -34.45 9.94
C GLU A 205 10.47 -35.20 9.19
N VAL A 206 11.01 -34.56 8.16
CA VAL A 206 12.16 -35.07 7.39
C VAL A 206 13.04 -33.91 6.92
N SER A 207 14.35 -34.10 7.00
CA SER A 207 15.34 -33.19 6.40
C SER A 207 15.73 -33.66 5.01
N LEU A 208 15.70 -32.72 4.06
CA LEU A 208 15.99 -32.98 2.66
C LEU A 208 17.00 -31.96 2.15
N LEU A 209 18.13 -32.45 1.64
CA LEU A 209 19.09 -31.63 0.91
C LEU A 209 18.64 -31.46 -0.55
N PHE A 210 18.36 -30.21 -0.93
CA PHE A 210 17.99 -29.81 -2.28
C PHE A 210 19.19 -29.26 -3.06
N ASP A 211 19.14 -29.45 -4.37
CA ASP A 211 20.01 -28.79 -5.35
C ASP A 211 19.22 -27.70 -6.09
N CYS A 212 19.40 -26.44 -5.68
CA CYS A 212 18.68 -25.31 -6.24
C CYS A 212 19.46 -24.74 -7.44
N LYS A 213 18.96 -24.97 -8.66
CA LYS A 213 19.60 -24.46 -9.88
C LYS A 213 19.47 -22.93 -9.96
N PRO A 214 20.49 -22.21 -10.48
CA PRO A 214 20.44 -20.75 -10.57
C PRO A 214 19.34 -20.27 -11.53
N ALA A 215 18.75 -19.12 -11.20
CA ALA A 215 17.85 -18.39 -12.09
C ALA A 215 18.65 -17.65 -13.18
N ARG A 216 17.94 -16.99 -14.11
CA ARG A 216 18.55 -16.08 -15.08
C ARG A 216 18.41 -14.65 -14.65
N LYS A 217 19.46 -13.87 -14.88
CA LYS A 217 19.44 -12.44 -14.71
C LYS A 217 18.68 -11.82 -15.87
N VAL A 218 17.65 -11.04 -15.56
CA VAL A 218 16.94 -10.19 -16.50
C VAL A 218 17.31 -8.75 -16.18
N THR A 219 18.24 -8.20 -16.96
CA THR A 219 18.65 -6.80 -16.83
C THR A 219 17.60 -5.89 -17.46
N LEU A 220 17.23 -4.82 -16.77
CA LEU A 220 16.16 -3.92 -17.17
C LEU A 220 16.77 -2.62 -17.67
N LYS A 221 16.62 -2.33 -18.97
CA LYS A 221 16.89 -0.99 -19.51
C LYS A 221 15.62 -0.15 -19.30
N VAL A 222 15.68 0.84 -18.42
CA VAL A 222 14.50 1.61 -17.96
C VAL A 222 14.68 3.06 -18.36
N LEU A 223 13.86 3.50 -19.30
CA LEU A 223 13.90 4.86 -19.84
C LEU A 223 12.62 5.63 -19.50
N ASP A 224 12.74 6.93 -19.25
CA ASP A 224 11.61 7.84 -19.15
C ASP A 224 11.01 8.13 -20.54
N GLU A 225 9.97 8.96 -20.57
CA GLU A 225 9.30 9.36 -21.81
C GLU A 225 10.23 10.08 -22.82
N ASN A 226 11.35 10.64 -22.35
CA ASN A 226 12.34 11.35 -23.16
C ASN A 226 13.57 10.47 -23.51
N GLY A 227 13.54 9.18 -23.19
CA GLY A 227 14.64 8.26 -23.46
C GLY A 227 15.81 8.35 -22.48
N LYS A 228 15.66 9.02 -21.33
CA LYS A 228 16.70 9.13 -20.30
C LYS A 228 16.59 8.00 -19.26
N PRO A 229 17.69 7.51 -18.67
CA PRO A 229 17.66 6.53 -17.59
C PRO A 229 16.78 6.97 -16.41
N THR A 230 15.92 6.08 -15.91
CA THR A 230 15.02 6.37 -14.79
C THR A 230 14.74 5.14 -13.92
N THR A 231 13.89 5.30 -12.90
CA THR A 231 13.32 4.24 -12.06
C THR A 231 11.83 4.08 -12.37
N ALA A 232 11.37 2.82 -12.44
CA ALA A 232 9.97 2.49 -12.68
C ALA A 232 9.52 1.34 -11.77
N GLY A 233 8.20 1.22 -11.59
CA GLY A 233 7.57 0.09 -10.92
C GLY A 233 7.34 -1.07 -11.88
N PHE A 234 7.59 -2.30 -11.43
CA PHE A 234 7.45 -3.54 -12.20
C PHE A 234 6.70 -4.60 -11.42
N GLU A 235 5.70 -5.22 -12.05
CA GLU A 235 5.10 -6.47 -11.57
C GLU A 235 5.45 -7.60 -12.55
N PHE A 236 6.08 -8.66 -12.05
CA PHE A 236 6.38 -9.87 -12.82
C PHE A 236 5.47 -10.99 -12.34
N ARG A 237 4.66 -11.55 -13.26
CA ARG A 237 3.75 -12.66 -12.97
C ARG A 237 3.96 -13.82 -13.92
N ASP A 238 4.00 -15.04 -13.38
CA ASP A 238 3.92 -16.24 -14.21
C ASP A 238 2.48 -16.52 -14.68
N LYS A 239 2.27 -17.62 -15.41
CA LYS A 239 0.95 -18.04 -15.90
C LYS A 239 -0.03 -18.42 -14.78
N LEU A 240 0.47 -18.72 -13.58
CA LEU A 240 -0.33 -19.04 -12.40
C LEU A 240 -0.63 -17.80 -11.55
N GLY A 241 -0.13 -16.63 -11.94
CA GLY A 241 -0.30 -15.37 -11.24
C GLY A 241 0.66 -15.18 -10.06
N HIS A 242 1.64 -16.07 -9.86
CA HIS A 242 2.66 -15.91 -8.83
C HIS A 242 3.49 -14.66 -9.10
N VAL A 243 3.81 -13.93 -8.05
CA VAL A 243 4.59 -12.68 -8.11
C VAL A 243 6.07 -12.96 -7.91
N TYR A 244 6.93 -12.31 -8.71
CA TYR A 244 8.38 -12.45 -8.66
C TYR A 244 9.09 -11.11 -8.40
N PRO A 245 10.09 -11.07 -7.51
CA PRO A 245 10.47 -12.08 -6.50
C PRO A 245 9.31 -12.46 -5.58
N SER A 246 9.33 -13.63 -4.95
CA SER A 246 8.26 -14.06 -4.03
C SER A 246 8.11 -13.08 -2.86
N GLN A 247 6.91 -12.51 -2.70
CA GLN A 247 6.57 -11.52 -1.66
C GLN A 247 6.97 -11.96 -0.25
N ALA A 248 6.75 -13.22 0.11
CA ALA A 248 7.07 -13.76 1.44
C ALA A 248 8.58 -13.73 1.78
N LYS A 249 9.44 -13.54 0.76
CA LYS A 249 10.91 -13.58 0.85
C LYS A 249 11.57 -12.25 0.50
N ARG A 250 10.81 -11.16 0.59
CA ARG A 250 11.32 -9.81 0.34
C ARG A 250 11.58 -9.06 1.64
N LEU A 251 12.63 -8.24 1.61
CA LEU A 251 12.94 -7.20 2.58
C LEU A 251 13.10 -5.89 1.80
N ALA A 252 13.22 -4.76 2.50
CA ALA A 252 13.56 -3.50 1.86
C ALA A 252 14.79 -3.66 0.93
N PRO A 253 14.77 -3.07 -0.27
CA PRO A 253 13.78 -2.11 -0.78
C PRO A 253 12.49 -2.72 -1.38
N ASP A 254 12.42 -4.04 -1.53
CA ASP A 254 11.27 -4.73 -2.12
C ASP A 254 10.27 -5.09 -1.01
N PHE A 255 9.18 -4.34 -0.84
CA PHE A 255 8.28 -4.61 0.27
C PHE A 255 7.45 -5.89 0.05
N HIS A 256 7.31 -6.72 1.09
CA HIS A 256 6.57 -7.98 1.00
C HIS A 256 5.07 -7.80 0.69
N PHE A 257 4.48 -6.67 1.06
CA PHE A 257 3.07 -6.39 0.83
C PHE A 257 2.80 -5.80 -0.57
N HIS A 258 3.84 -5.52 -1.35
CA HIS A 258 3.71 -5.04 -2.73
C HIS A 258 3.77 -6.18 -3.74
N PRO A 259 2.87 -6.23 -4.74
CA PRO A 259 3.11 -7.05 -5.91
C PRO A 259 4.27 -6.51 -6.75
N GLN A 260 4.42 -5.18 -6.83
CA GLN A 260 5.46 -4.53 -7.59
C GLN A 260 6.82 -4.53 -6.88
N ILE A 261 7.87 -4.27 -7.64
CA ILE A 261 9.21 -3.88 -7.20
C ILE A 261 9.65 -2.66 -8.01
N TYR A 262 10.61 -1.88 -7.50
CA TYR A 262 11.13 -0.71 -8.20
C TYR A 262 12.55 -0.94 -8.65
N ARG A 263 12.80 -0.70 -9.94
CA ARG A 263 14.11 -0.89 -10.55
C ARG A 263 14.53 0.33 -11.35
N ALA A 264 15.77 0.74 -11.13
CA ALA A 264 16.45 1.75 -11.92
C ALA A 264 17.05 1.13 -13.19
N ASN A 265 17.36 1.98 -14.17
CA ASN A 265 18.04 1.56 -15.39
C ASN A 265 19.32 0.77 -15.10
N GLY A 266 19.45 -0.41 -15.71
CA GLY A 266 20.60 -1.30 -15.57
C GLY A 266 20.51 -2.26 -14.37
N GLU A 267 19.53 -2.08 -13.47
CA GLU A 267 19.26 -3.07 -12.44
C GLU A 267 18.56 -4.30 -13.01
N HIS A 268 18.36 -5.32 -12.18
CA HIS A 268 17.89 -6.61 -12.65
C HIS A 268 16.91 -7.27 -11.68
N VAL A 269 16.22 -8.28 -12.21
CA VAL A 269 15.48 -9.28 -11.46
C VAL A 269 16.01 -10.66 -11.85
N LYS A 270 15.92 -11.62 -10.93
CA LYS A 270 16.22 -13.02 -11.22
C LYS A 270 14.93 -13.77 -11.50
N LEU A 271 14.84 -14.41 -12.65
CA LEU A 271 13.67 -15.18 -13.06
C LEU A 271 14.11 -16.58 -13.54
N PRO A 272 13.41 -17.65 -13.14
CA PRO A 272 13.52 -18.95 -13.79
C PRO A 272 13.22 -18.88 -15.28
N SER A 273 13.61 -19.92 -16.02
CA SER A 273 13.16 -20.08 -17.39
C SER A 273 11.64 -20.22 -17.43
N GLY A 274 10.97 -19.44 -18.29
CA GLY A 274 9.52 -19.36 -18.31
C GLY A 274 8.99 -18.15 -19.06
N SER A 275 7.67 -18.05 -19.12
CA SER A 275 6.95 -16.92 -19.71
C SER A 275 6.36 -16.08 -18.58
N TYR A 276 6.59 -14.77 -18.64
CA TYR A 276 6.14 -13.83 -17.61
C TYR A 276 5.36 -12.67 -18.22
N THR A 277 4.24 -12.32 -17.61
CA THR A 277 3.57 -11.05 -17.84
C THR A 277 4.26 -10.00 -16.99
N VAL A 278 4.76 -8.95 -17.64
CA VAL A 278 5.46 -7.82 -17.01
C VAL A 278 4.60 -6.58 -17.18
N ARG A 279 4.19 -5.99 -16.06
CA ARG A 279 3.55 -4.67 -16.04
C ARG A 279 4.56 -3.64 -15.58
N ASN A 280 4.81 -2.59 -16.37
CA ASN A 280 5.67 -1.47 -16.01
C ASN A 280 4.89 -0.14 -16.01
N TYR A 281 5.23 0.76 -15.09
CA TYR A 281 4.62 2.08 -14.98
C TYR A 281 5.52 3.01 -14.13
N ARG A 282 5.22 4.30 -14.10
CA ARG A 282 5.93 5.31 -13.30
C ARG A 282 4.97 6.39 -12.79
N GLY A 283 4.37 6.15 -11.61
CA GLY A 283 3.35 7.05 -11.04
C GLY A 283 2.00 7.05 -11.79
N PRO A 284 0.99 7.76 -11.25
CA PRO A 284 -0.34 7.89 -11.86
C PRO A 284 -0.34 8.73 -13.15
N GLU A 285 0.66 9.59 -13.36
CA GLU A 285 0.81 10.42 -14.57
C GLU A 285 1.40 9.64 -15.78
N SER A 286 1.65 8.34 -15.61
CA SER A 286 2.08 7.41 -16.67
C SER A 286 0.97 6.46 -17.10
N ILE A 287 1.09 5.93 -18.32
CA ILE A 287 0.23 4.86 -18.87
C ILE A 287 0.90 3.53 -18.54
N PRO A 288 0.31 2.68 -17.68
CA PRO A 288 0.83 1.35 -17.43
C PRO A 288 0.90 0.54 -18.72
N GLN A 289 2.03 -0.13 -18.94
CA GLN A 289 2.22 -1.01 -20.08
C GLN A 289 2.35 -2.44 -19.56
N THR A 290 1.77 -3.37 -20.30
CA THR A 290 1.86 -4.81 -20.00
C THR A 290 2.35 -5.54 -21.23
N ARG A 291 3.35 -6.40 -21.07
CA ARG A 291 3.80 -7.30 -22.13
C ARG A 291 4.27 -8.64 -21.59
N THR A 292 4.36 -9.63 -22.45
CA THR A 292 4.95 -10.92 -22.11
C THR A 292 6.43 -10.93 -22.46
N ILE A 293 7.27 -11.43 -21.55
CA ILE A 293 8.68 -11.76 -21.81
C ILE A 293 8.89 -13.27 -21.66
N THR A 294 9.88 -13.81 -22.37
CA THR A 294 10.28 -15.21 -22.29
C THR A 294 11.73 -15.30 -21.82
N VAL A 295 11.95 -15.98 -20.69
CA VAL A 295 13.28 -16.22 -20.12
C VAL A 295 13.73 -17.62 -20.52
N GLY A 296 14.84 -17.70 -21.23
CA GLY A 296 15.45 -18.95 -21.70
C GLY A 296 16.50 -19.50 -20.72
N ASN A 297 17.56 -20.10 -21.27
CA ASN A 297 18.68 -20.65 -20.50
C ASN A 297 19.87 -19.69 -20.35
N ALA A 298 19.75 -18.46 -20.85
CA ALA A 298 20.76 -17.42 -20.76
C ALA A 298 20.19 -16.18 -20.05
N ASP A 299 21.09 -15.36 -19.52
CA ASP A 299 20.74 -14.02 -19.05
C ASP A 299 20.29 -13.15 -20.24
N ILE A 300 19.33 -12.25 -19.99
CA ILE A 300 18.74 -11.40 -21.03
C ILE A 300 18.69 -9.95 -20.58
N THR A 301 18.48 -9.05 -21.54
CA THR A 301 18.20 -7.63 -21.28
C THR A 301 16.87 -7.26 -21.93
N GLU A 302 16.00 -6.63 -21.16
CA GLU A 302 14.67 -6.19 -21.59
C GLU A 302 14.56 -4.67 -21.47
N SER A 303 14.12 -4.01 -22.55
CA SER A 303 13.99 -2.54 -22.58
C SER A 303 12.55 -2.10 -22.34
N PHE A 304 12.37 -1.15 -21.44
CA PHE A 304 11.09 -0.56 -21.06
C PHE A 304 11.21 0.97 -21.14
N GLN A 305 10.29 1.59 -21.85
CA GLN A 305 10.20 3.06 -21.97
C GLN A 305 8.86 3.50 -21.42
N VAL A 306 8.88 4.33 -20.38
CA VAL A 306 7.69 4.89 -19.76
C VAL A 306 6.92 5.72 -20.78
N LYS A 307 5.60 5.52 -20.84
CA LYS A 307 4.68 6.39 -21.56
C LYS A 307 4.00 7.32 -20.58
N ARG A 308 4.20 8.62 -20.73
CA ARG A 308 3.57 9.66 -19.89
C ARG A 308 2.35 10.23 -20.61
N TRP A 309 1.28 10.55 -19.88
CA TRP A 309 0.12 11.24 -20.43
C TRP A 309 0.04 12.72 -20.03
N VAL A 310 0.67 13.10 -18.91
CA VAL A 310 0.79 14.49 -18.46
C VAL A 310 2.05 14.67 -17.61
N ASP A 311 2.65 15.86 -17.63
CA ASP A 311 3.67 16.25 -16.67
C ASP A 311 3.35 17.63 -16.07
N PRO A 312 2.72 17.70 -14.88
CA PRO A 312 2.46 18.98 -14.23
C PRO A 312 3.72 19.77 -13.90
N SER A 313 4.87 19.11 -13.72
CA SER A 313 6.12 19.78 -13.35
C SER A 313 6.70 20.64 -14.48
N LEU A 314 6.37 20.33 -15.74
CA LEU A 314 6.71 21.18 -16.89
C LEU A 314 5.96 22.51 -16.87
N MET A 315 4.84 22.58 -16.15
CA MET A 315 4.07 23.80 -15.90
C MET A 315 4.36 24.38 -14.50
N GLY A 316 5.42 23.93 -13.82
CA GLY A 316 5.80 24.38 -12.48
C GLY A 316 4.92 23.87 -11.34
N TRP A 317 4.11 22.83 -11.58
CA TRP A 317 3.27 22.18 -10.57
C TRP A 317 3.95 20.90 -10.07
N TRP A 318 4.46 20.94 -8.83
CA TRP A 318 5.29 19.89 -8.26
C TRP A 318 4.47 18.98 -7.35
N SER A 319 4.44 17.68 -7.67
CA SER A 319 3.73 16.68 -6.87
C SER A 319 4.43 16.40 -5.54
N GLY A 320 3.67 16.16 -4.49
CA GLY A 320 4.22 15.67 -3.24
C GLY A 320 3.19 15.00 -2.36
N ASP A 321 3.70 14.19 -1.44
CA ASP A 321 2.97 13.47 -0.41
C ASP A 321 3.64 13.83 0.92
N HIS A 322 2.93 14.62 1.73
CA HIS A 322 3.48 15.11 2.98
C HIS A 322 3.36 14.10 4.13
N HIS A 323 2.87 12.88 3.88
CA HIS A 323 2.66 11.90 4.94
C HIS A 323 2.97 10.47 4.47
N ILE A 324 4.21 10.05 4.67
CA ILE A 324 4.65 8.66 4.51
C ILE A 324 5.49 8.24 5.72
N HIS A 325 5.61 6.95 5.99
CA HIS A 325 6.33 6.43 7.16
C HIS A 325 7.39 5.41 6.78
N ALA A 326 8.50 5.42 7.52
CA ALA A 326 9.59 4.44 7.41
C ALA A 326 9.47 3.24 8.39
N ALA A 327 8.46 3.24 9.27
CA ALA A 327 8.27 2.18 10.26
C ALA A 327 6.79 2.07 10.67
N GLY A 328 6.45 0.94 11.31
CA GLY A 328 5.08 0.66 11.76
C GLY A 328 4.14 0.16 10.65
N CYS A 329 2.90 -0.16 11.02
CA CYS A 329 1.89 -0.72 10.11
C CYS A 329 2.39 -1.96 9.34
N ALA A 330 2.47 -1.88 8.02
CA ALA A 330 2.97 -2.97 7.17
C ALA A 330 4.51 -3.06 7.14
N HIS A 331 5.23 -2.06 7.66
CA HIS A 331 6.68 -2.14 7.83
C HIS A 331 7.07 -3.04 9.01
N TYR A 332 8.19 -3.76 8.88
CA TYR A 332 8.63 -4.77 9.85
C TYR A 332 9.05 -4.17 11.19
N LYS A 333 8.95 -4.97 12.27
CA LYS A 333 9.24 -4.53 13.65
C LYS A 333 10.67 -4.83 14.14
N ASN A 334 11.33 -5.95 13.84
CA ASN A 334 12.80 -6.14 13.92
C ASN A 334 13.14 -7.51 13.29
N PRO A 335 14.30 -7.76 12.63
CA PRO A 335 15.71 -7.47 12.97
C PRO A 335 16.53 -6.57 11.99
N THR A 336 15.98 -6.13 10.86
CA THR A 336 16.69 -5.30 9.85
C THR A 336 16.07 -3.92 9.81
N GLU A 337 16.07 -3.30 11.00
CA GLU A 337 15.93 -1.88 11.32
C GLU A 337 15.08 -0.96 10.40
N GLY A 338 13.93 -1.45 9.94
CA GLY A 338 12.92 -0.63 9.27
C GLY A 338 13.18 -0.36 7.79
N VAL A 339 12.49 0.63 7.26
CA VAL A 339 12.68 1.17 5.92
C VAL A 339 13.54 2.41 6.03
N HIS A 340 14.65 2.47 5.30
CA HIS A 340 15.57 3.61 5.37
C HIS A 340 15.27 4.63 4.27
N ALA A 341 15.88 5.80 4.37
CA ALA A 341 15.67 6.90 3.43
C ALA A 341 15.88 6.47 1.97
N ALA A 342 16.92 5.66 1.68
CA ALA A 342 17.21 5.17 0.34
C ALA A 342 16.13 4.22 -0.21
N ASP A 343 15.54 3.40 0.66
CA ASP A 343 14.42 2.53 0.28
C ASP A 343 13.19 3.38 -0.06
N MET A 344 12.87 4.36 0.78
CA MET A 344 11.73 5.25 0.55
C MET A 344 11.91 6.12 -0.71
N MET A 345 13.11 6.66 -0.91
CA MET A 345 13.46 7.44 -2.12
C MET A 345 13.25 6.60 -3.39
N ARG A 346 13.64 5.33 -3.37
CA ARG A 346 13.41 4.44 -4.53
C ARG A 346 11.94 4.32 -4.90
N HIS A 347 11.05 4.26 -3.91
CA HIS A 347 9.59 4.26 -4.15
C HIS A 347 9.12 5.60 -4.69
N CYS A 348 9.60 6.73 -4.13
CA CYS A 348 9.29 8.07 -4.64
C CYS A 348 9.71 8.23 -6.11
N LEU A 349 10.90 7.74 -6.48
CA LEU A 349 11.41 7.79 -7.86
C LEU A 349 10.57 6.94 -8.82
N GLY A 350 10.18 5.75 -8.39
CA GLY A 350 9.37 4.82 -9.16
C GLY A 350 7.92 5.26 -9.32
N GLU A 351 7.39 6.05 -8.38
CA GLU A 351 6.05 6.65 -8.45
C GLU A 351 6.05 8.09 -9.00
N ASP A 352 7.20 8.61 -9.45
CA ASP A 352 7.38 10.00 -9.89
C ASP A 352 6.88 11.07 -8.89
N LEU A 353 7.06 10.79 -7.60
CA LEU A 353 6.68 11.68 -6.52
C LEU A 353 7.81 12.67 -6.23
N LYS A 354 7.62 13.97 -6.53
CA LYS A 354 8.71 14.96 -6.45
C LYS A 354 9.08 15.31 -5.00
N VAL A 355 8.11 15.31 -4.08
CA VAL A 355 8.35 15.55 -2.65
C VAL A 355 7.72 14.44 -1.81
N GLY A 356 8.52 13.78 -0.98
CA GLY A 356 8.04 12.88 0.07
C GLY A 356 8.44 13.39 1.44
N ALA A 357 7.50 13.51 2.37
CA ALA A 357 7.81 13.81 3.77
C ALA A 357 7.65 12.55 4.64
N ASN A 358 8.78 11.99 5.03
CA ASN A 358 8.85 10.78 5.85
C ASN A 358 8.64 11.14 7.32
N LEU A 359 7.42 10.99 7.81
CA LEU A 359 7.03 11.41 9.14
C LEU A 359 7.46 10.36 10.17
N THR A 360 8.36 10.78 11.06
CA THR A 360 8.67 10.05 12.29
C THR A 360 7.46 10.13 13.22
N TRP A 361 7.08 9.00 13.81
CA TRP A 361 5.83 8.87 14.56
C TRP A 361 5.96 7.85 15.69
N GLY A 362 4.89 7.64 16.47
CA GLY A 362 4.94 6.92 17.74
C GLY A 362 5.55 5.51 17.66
N PRO A 363 5.15 4.65 16.72
CA PRO A 363 5.81 3.38 16.45
C PRO A 363 7.28 3.59 16.06
N TRP A 364 8.20 3.04 16.87
CA TRP A 364 9.65 3.15 16.65
C TRP A 364 10.21 4.58 16.67
N PHE A 365 9.49 5.54 17.27
CA PHE A 365 9.93 6.93 17.43
C PHE A 365 11.39 7.06 17.88
N ASP A 366 11.78 6.37 18.95
CA ASP A 366 13.11 6.52 19.55
C ASP A 366 14.25 6.04 18.65
N TYR A 367 13.97 5.13 17.71
CA TYR A 367 14.90 4.75 16.67
C TYR A 367 14.82 5.73 15.50
N GLN A 368 13.63 6.06 15.02
CA GLN A 368 13.46 6.88 13.81
C GLN A 368 13.90 8.34 14.00
N LYS A 369 13.81 8.88 15.21
CA LYS A 369 14.18 10.27 15.52
C LYS A 369 15.63 10.60 15.11
N GLN A 370 16.52 9.62 15.03
CA GLN A 370 17.91 9.83 14.60
C GLN A 370 18.05 10.29 13.13
N PHE A 371 17.04 10.07 12.29
CA PHE A 371 17.06 10.43 10.87
C PHE A 371 16.61 11.87 10.61
N PHE A 372 16.03 12.54 11.61
CA PHE A 372 15.61 13.93 11.47
C PHE A 372 16.81 14.88 11.54
N THR A 373 16.89 15.81 10.58
CA THR A 373 17.98 16.79 10.50
C THR A 373 17.49 18.24 10.34
N GLY A 374 16.17 18.45 10.26
CA GLY A 374 15.58 19.75 9.89
C GLY A 374 15.88 20.19 8.45
N LYS A 375 16.42 19.31 7.61
CA LYS A 375 16.81 19.56 6.21
C LYS A 375 16.36 18.39 5.32
N ILE A 376 16.43 18.58 3.99
CA ILE A 376 16.25 17.46 3.05
C ILE A 376 17.31 16.38 3.31
N ASP A 377 16.92 15.13 3.17
CA ASP A 377 17.79 13.97 3.36
C ASP A 377 18.83 13.89 2.23
N ALA A 378 20.02 13.36 2.53
CA ALA A 378 21.12 13.21 1.58
C ALA A 378 20.80 12.29 0.39
N VAL A 379 19.80 11.41 0.50
CA VAL A 379 19.34 10.59 -0.63
C VAL A 379 18.53 11.38 -1.67
N SER A 380 18.17 12.63 -1.37
CA SER A 380 17.45 13.52 -2.31
C SER A 380 18.24 13.73 -3.59
N GLN A 381 17.56 13.60 -4.73
CA GLN A 381 18.12 13.78 -6.06
C GLN A 381 17.20 14.68 -6.87
N PHE A 382 17.58 15.93 -7.11
CA PHE A 382 16.72 16.89 -7.81
C PHE A 382 16.16 16.32 -9.13
N PRO A 383 14.83 16.42 -9.38
CA PRO A 383 13.82 17.15 -8.62
C PRO A 383 13.07 16.32 -7.54
N TYR A 384 13.61 15.20 -7.07
CA TYR A 384 13.03 14.33 -6.06
C TYR A 384 13.63 14.62 -4.68
N LEU A 385 12.81 15.10 -3.77
CA LEU A 385 13.20 15.53 -2.43
C LEU A 385 12.53 14.61 -1.40
N LEU A 386 13.32 14.13 -0.45
CA LEU A 386 12.83 13.43 0.73
C LEU A 386 13.28 14.21 1.97
N ARG A 387 12.39 14.34 2.95
CA ARG A 387 12.72 14.97 4.24
C ARG A 387 12.03 14.22 5.35
N TYR A 388 12.68 14.14 6.51
CA TYR A 388 12.06 13.68 7.74
C TYR A 388 11.41 14.85 8.48
N ASP A 389 10.18 14.63 8.93
CA ASP A 389 9.37 15.55 9.74
C ASP A 389 8.55 14.69 10.74
N VAL A 390 7.48 15.21 11.37
CA VAL A 390 6.76 14.47 12.44
C VAL A 390 5.27 14.31 12.15
N GLU A 391 4.75 13.10 12.40
CA GLU A 391 3.32 12.88 12.64
C GLU A 391 3.13 12.69 14.15
N VAL A 392 2.27 13.49 14.76
CA VAL A 392 1.91 13.38 16.17
C VAL A 392 0.85 12.30 16.34
N SER A 393 1.30 11.05 16.26
CA SER A 393 0.53 9.81 16.42
C SER A 393 1.20 8.84 17.40
N GLY A 394 0.48 8.35 18.40
CA GLY A 394 1.04 7.57 19.52
C GLY A 394 1.83 8.38 20.56
N PHE A 395 1.70 9.71 20.55
CA PHE A 395 2.16 10.70 21.55
C PHE A 395 0.99 11.07 22.48
N GLY A 396 1.16 11.94 23.49
CA GLY A 396 0.04 12.37 24.35
C GLY A 396 -1.27 12.71 23.58
N SER A 397 -1.19 13.55 22.55
CA SER A 397 -2.34 14.11 21.79
C SER A 397 -2.99 13.20 20.77
N HIS A 398 -2.45 12.00 20.51
CA HIS A 398 -2.98 11.08 19.49
C HIS A 398 -4.46 10.71 19.71
N GLN A 399 -4.96 10.79 20.95
CA GLN A 399 -6.35 10.47 21.30
C GLN A 399 -7.32 11.59 20.93
N SER A 400 -6.79 12.80 20.76
CA SER A 400 -7.55 14.02 20.45
C SER A 400 -7.52 14.34 18.96
N GLY A 401 -6.43 14.02 18.28
CA GLY A 401 -6.28 14.10 16.83
C GLY A 401 -4.81 13.98 16.44
N HIS A 402 -4.51 13.38 15.29
CA HIS A 402 -3.15 13.29 14.77
C HIS A 402 -2.84 14.54 13.95
N LEU A 403 -1.58 14.99 14.03
CA LEU A 403 -1.11 16.21 13.38
C LEU A 403 0.11 15.90 12.51
N CYS A 404 0.12 16.40 11.29
CA CYS A 404 1.34 16.52 10.49
C CYS A 404 2.04 17.83 10.84
N LEU A 405 3.32 17.74 11.22
CA LEU A 405 4.18 18.88 11.52
C LEU A 405 5.35 18.89 10.55
N LEU A 406 5.27 19.77 9.56
CA LEU A 406 6.22 19.86 8.47
C LEU A 406 7.15 21.05 8.65
N ARG A 407 8.38 20.93 8.15
CA ARG A 407 9.40 21.98 8.22
C ARG A 407 9.74 22.37 9.66
N LEU A 408 9.82 21.38 10.56
CA LEU A 408 10.35 21.61 11.89
C LEU A 408 11.86 21.89 11.83
N ASN A 409 12.34 22.71 12.76
CA ASN A 409 13.77 22.89 13.00
C ASN A 409 14.25 21.93 14.09
N ASP A 410 13.40 21.70 15.08
CA ASP A 410 13.54 20.71 16.15
C ASP A 410 12.28 19.85 16.21
N GLN A 411 12.48 18.53 16.17
CA GLN A 411 11.40 17.56 16.25
C GLN A 411 10.95 17.26 17.68
N MET A 412 11.75 17.60 18.70
CA MET A 412 11.47 17.22 20.08
C MET A 412 10.69 18.31 20.80
N TYR A 413 9.48 17.97 21.24
CA TYR A 413 8.76 18.83 22.18
C TYR A 413 9.57 18.99 23.49
N PRO A 414 9.53 20.14 24.19
CA PRO A 414 10.26 20.29 25.45
C PRO A 414 9.78 19.32 26.54
N GLY A 415 10.70 18.85 27.39
CA GLY A 415 10.35 18.06 28.59
C GLY A 415 10.88 16.63 28.63
N GLY A 416 11.59 16.17 27.59
CA GLY A 416 12.29 14.89 27.61
C GLY A 416 12.84 14.49 26.24
N GLU A 417 13.24 13.22 26.14
CA GLU A 417 13.95 12.66 24.97
C GLU A 417 13.11 11.65 24.17
N SER A 418 11.80 11.53 24.45
CA SER A 418 10.94 10.52 23.83
C SER A 418 9.49 11.03 23.70
N LYS A 419 8.59 10.26 23.11
CA LYS A 419 7.20 10.66 22.87
C LYS A 419 6.31 10.86 24.11
N HIS A 420 6.80 10.49 25.30
CA HIS A 420 5.98 10.37 26.51
C HIS A 420 5.63 11.70 27.22
N HIS A 421 6.33 12.79 26.93
CA HIS A 421 6.12 14.11 27.56
C HIS A 421 5.37 15.10 26.64
N TRP A 422 4.85 14.63 25.50
CA TRP A 422 4.16 15.48 24.55
C TRP A 422 2.76 15.86 25.04
N PRO A 423 2.25 17.07 24.71
CA PRO A 423 0.92 17.53 25.10
C PRO A 423 -0.19 16.61 24.58
N LYS A 424 -1.30 16.56 25.31
CA LYS A 424 -2.55 15.87 24.94
C LYS A 424 -3.52 16.77 24.19
N LEU A 425 -3.48 18.07 24.44
CA LEU A 425 -4.23 19.06 23.68
C LEU A 425 -3.50 19.39 22.36
N CYS A 426 -4.19 19.24 21.22
CA CYS A 426 -3.60 19.53 19.91
C CYS A 426 -3.08 20.98 19.81
N LEU A 427 -3.84 21.96 20.33
CA LEU A 427 -3.47 23.37 20.31
C LEU A 427 -2.10 23.68 20.95
N ASN A 428 -1.73 22.96 22.00
CA ASN A 428 -0.43 23.15 22.67
C ASN A 428 0.73 22.70 21.78
N THR A 429 0.54 21.59 21.06
CA THR A 429 1.49 21.09 20.07
C THR A 429 1.59 22.02 18.86
N LEU A 430 0.44 22.49 18.34
CA LEU A 430 0.40 23.48 17.25
C LEU A 430 1.13 24.77 17.64
N ARG A 431 0.88 25.30 18.84
CA ARG A 431 1.55 26.51 19.36
C ARG A 431 3.07 26.36 19.42
N TRP A 432 3.58 25.18 19.78
CA TRP A 432 5.02 24.90 19.76
C TRP A 432 5.57 24.84 18.33
N ALA A 433 4.92 24.09 17.44
CA ALA A 433 5.37 23.94 16.05
C ALA A 433 5.31 25.28 15.28
N LYS A 434 4.26 26.07 15.45
CA LYS A 434 4.11 27.39 14.79
C LYS A 434 5.18 28.39 15.22
N ARG A 435 5.69 28.33 16.46
CA ARG A 435 6.85 29.13 16.91
C ARG A 435 8.14 28.79 16.17
N GLN A 436 8.26 27.60 15.61
CA GLN A 436 9.39 27.25 14.74
C GLN A 436 9.18 27.65 13.27
N GLY A 437 7.96 28.08 12.92
CA GLY A 437 7.57 28.38 11.54
C GLY A 437 7.16 27.13 10.77
N ALA A 438 6.79 26.05 11.47
CA ALA A 438 6.30 24.82 10.86
C ALA A 438 5.02 25.06 10.05
N LEU A 439 4.79 24.20 9.05
CA LEU A 439 3.52 24.06 8.35
C LEU A 439 2.76 22.92 9.03
N VAL A 440 1.55 23.18 9.54
CA VAL A 440 0.85 22.22 10.42
C VAL A 440 -0.61 22.00 10.04
N GLY A 441 -1.10 20.78 10.24
CA GLY A 441 -2.47 20.39 9.95
C GLY A 441 -2.84 19.01 10.53
N PRO A 442 -4.13 18.68 10.68
CA PRO A 442 -4.55 17.33 11.04
C PRO A 442 -4.27 16.34 9.90
N ALA A 443 -3.85 15.13 10.27
CA ALA A 443 -3.71 13.98 9.38
C ALA A 443 -5.05 13.24 9.20
N HIS A 444 -5.14 12.40 8.15
CA HIS A 444 -6.24 11.49 7.81
C HIS A 444 -7.61 12.02 8.23
N SER A 445 -7.91 13.23 7.73
CA SER A 445 -8.86 14.15 8.36
C SER A 445 -10.24 13.54 8.64
N GLY A 446 -10.70 12.62 7.80
CA GLY A 446 -12.01 11.98 7.92
C GLY A 446 -12.17 11.05 9.12
N TRP A 447 -11.10 10.59 9.79
CA TRP A 447 -11.23 9.65 10.90
C TRP A 447 -11.90 10.25 12.15
N GLY A 448 -13.08 9.71 12.47
CA GLY A 448 -13.95 10.23 13.53
C GLY A 448 -14.99 11.24 13.04
N LEU A 449 -14.95 11.60 11.76
CA LEU A 449 -15.85 12.56 11.12
C LEU A 449 -16.89 11.86 10.21
N ASN A 450 -17.21 10.61 10.52
CA ASN A 450 -18.11 9.76 9.73
C ASN A 450 -19.44 10.47 9.41
N GLN A 451 -19.85 10.37 8.14
CA GLN A 451 -21.12 10.88 7.60
C GLN A 451 -21.94 9.72 7.05
N THR A 452 -23.26 9.78 7.21
CA THR A 452 -24.19 8.75 6.69
C THR A 452 -24.49 8.92 5.20
N GLY A 453 -24.50 10.16 4.71
CA GLY A 453 -24.82 10.53 3.33
C GLY A 453 -23.60 10.81 2.45
N SER A 454 -23.85 11.07 1.17
CA SER A 454 -22.84 11.47 0.18
C SER A 454 -22.96 12.94 -0.27
N THR A 455 -23.88 13.70 0.33
CA THR A 455 -24.11 15.11 -0.01
C THR A 455 -23.07 16.01 0.67
N LEU A 456 -22.66 17.06 -0.04
CA LEU A 456 -21.77 18.11 0.48
C LEU A 456 -22.35 19.50 0.16
N PRO A 457 -22.42 20.41 1.14
CA PRO A 457 -22.25 20.14 2.57
C PRO A 457 -23.40 19.27 3.12
N THR A 458 -23.13 18.53 4.20
CA THR A 458 -24.13 17.87 5.05
C THR A 458 -24.12 18.49 6.43
N TYR A 459 -25.30 18.74 6.98
CA TYR A 459 -25.45 19.36 8.31
C TYR A 459 -25.60 18.31 9.42
N GLU A 460 -25.28 17.05 9.14
CA GLU A 460 -25.08 16.01 10.16
C GLU A 460 -23.82 16.34 10.96
N VAL A 461 -23.98 16.56 12.27
CA VAL A 461 -22.83 16.76 13.17
C VAL A 461 -22.17 15.40 13.40
N PRO A 462 -20.90 15.21 12.99
CA PRO A 462 -20.27 13.90 13.09
C PRO A 462 -19.97 13.51 14.54
N PRO A 463 -19.55 12.25 14.78
CA PRO A 463 -19.26 11.77 16.12
C PRO A 463 -18.12 12.49 16.84
N PHE A 464 -17.10 12.97 16.11
CA PHE A 464 -15.81 13.44 16.65
C PHE A 464 -15.09 12.38 17.51
N SER A 465 -15.22 11.11 17.12
CA SER A 465 -14.85 9.95 17.93
C SER A 465 -13.52 9.30 17.52
N GLY A 466 -12.75 9.93 16.64
CA GLY A 466 -11.57 9.33 16.01
C GLY A 466 -10.31 10.15 16.16
N ILE A 467 -9.36 9.91 15.26
CA ILE A 467 -7.99 10.44 15.29
C ILE A 467 -7.68 11.46 14.19
N GLY A 468 -8.60 11.72 13.26
CA GLY A 468 -8.42 12.71 12.19
C GLY A 468 -8.62 14.15 12.68
N ALA A 469 -9.26 15.00 11.87
CA ALA A 469 -9.46 16.44 12.11
C ALA A 469 -10.52 16.75 13.18
N ASN A 470 -10.41 16.16 14.36
CA ASN A 470 -11.41 16.26 15.42
C ASN A 470 -11.29 17.60 16.17
N GLU A 471 -10.16 17.87 16.83
CA GLU A 471 -9.94 19.16 17.54
C GLU A 471 -9.78 20.36 16.60
N TYR A 472 -9.60 20.11 15.29
CA TYR A 472 -9.56 21.14 14.26
C TYR A 472 -10.72 22.15 14.37
N ILE A 473 -11.93 21.69 14.71
CA ILE A 473 -13.10 22.56 14.85
C ILE A 473 -12.92 23.65 15.92
N ALA A 474 -12.14 23.37 16.96
CA ALA A 474 -11.75 24.34 17.97
C ALA A 474 -10.48 25.09 17.53
N ASP A 475 -9.43 24.36 17.12
CA ASP A 475 -8.11 24.90 16.81
C ASP A 475 -8.13 25.96 15.70
N VAL A 476 -8.99 25.80 14.68
CA VAL A 476 -9.12 26.75 13.57
C VAL A 476 -9.51 28.16 14.02
N THR A 477 -10.12 28.29 15.20
CA THR A 477 -10.54 29.58 15.77
C THR A 477 -9.41 30.36 16.46
N HIS A 478 -8.23 29.74 16.59
CA HIS A 478 -7.12 30.27 17.37
C HIS A 478 -6.02 30.90 16.51
N MET A 479 -5.47 32.00 17.04
CA MET A 479 -4.19 32.55 16.60
C MET A 479 -3.15 32.24 17.67
N VAL A 480 -1.97 31.79 17.27
CA VAL A 480 -0.86 31.40 18.16
C VAL A 480 0.42 32.16 17.77
N PRO A 481 1.41 32.29 18.68
CA PRO A 481 2.67 32.96 18.35
C PRO A 481 3.42 32.23 17.22
N GLY A 482 3.80 32.99 16.19
CA GLY A 482 4.72 32.56 15.13
C GLY A 482 6.19 32.74 15.52
N PRO A 483 7.13 32.57 14.57
CA PRO A 483 8.57 32.66 14.82
C PRO A 483 9.05 34.00 15.38
N ASP A 484 8.40 35.09 14.96
CA ASP A 484 8.69 36.45 15.41
C ASP A 484 7.75 36.90 16.55
N GLY A 485 7.03 35.96 17.16
CA GLY A 485 6.04 36.22 18.20
C GLY A 485 4.72 36.81 17.69
N LYS A 486 4.61 37.17 16.40
CA LYS A 486 3.35 37.68 15.86
C LYS A 486 2.30 36.58 15.79
N PRO A 487 1.02 36.89 16.07
CA PRO A 487 -0.05 35.92 15.95
C PRO A 487 -0.20 35.41 14.51
N VAL A 488 -0.22 34.08 14.35
CA VAL A 488 -0.50 33.36 13.11
C VAL A 488 -1.60 32.32 13.34
N PRO A 489 -2.34 31.87 12.30
CA PRO A 489 -3.32 30.81 12.48
C PRO A 489 -2.70 29.54 13.09
N ALA A 490 -3.42 28.91 14.01
CA ALA A 490 -2.97 27.67 14.65
C ALA A 490 -2.90 26.49 13.68
N VAL A 491 -3.76 26.47 12.66
CA VAL A 491 -3.83 25.43 11.63
C VAL A 491 -3.60 26.06 10.25
N ASP A 492 -2.70 25.48 9.46
CA ASP A 492 -2.42 25.93 8.09
C ASP A 492 -3.27 25.16 7.06
N PHE A 493 -3.36 23.83 7.20
CA PHE A 493 -4.04 22.96 6.23
C PHE A 493 -4.78 21.80 6.91
N LEU A 494 -5.62 21.08 6.17
CA LEU A 494 -6.10 19.73 6.49
C LEU A 494 -5.57 18.73 5.46
N SER A 495 -5.18 17.54 5.91
CA SER A 495 -4.85 16.44 5.03
C SER A 495 -6.08 15.84 4.34
N MET A 496 -5.96 15.51 3.06
CA MET A 496 -7.03 14.98 2.22
C MET A 496 -6.54 13.77 1.42
N VAL A 497 -7.47 13.09 0.75
CA VAL A 497 -7.24 12.05 -0.27
C VAL A 497 -7.06 10.64 0.30
N ASP A 498 -6.59 10.52 1.55
CA ASP A 498 -6.33 9.24 2.19
C ASP A 498 -7.53 8.67 2.96
N THR A 499 -8.58 9.45 3.25
CA THR A 499 -9.83 9.00 3.90
C THR A 499 -11.08 9.38 3.07
N PRO A 500 -12.31 8.96 3.45
CA PRO A 500 -13.52 9.26 2.67
C PRO A 500 -13.73 10.75 2.40
N SER A 501 -13.82 11.12 1.11
CA SER A 501 -13.88 12.53 0.66
C SER A 501 -14.96 13.38 1.33
N VAL A 502 -16.14 12.80 1.58
CA VAL A 502 -17.25 13.52 2.24
C VAL A 502 -16.92 13.80 3.71
N TRP A 503 -16.22 12.91 4.39
CA TRP A 503 -15.84 13.08 5.80
C TRP A 503 -14.77 14.16 5.95
N GLU A 504 -13.85 14.23 4.99
CA GLU A 504 -12.78 15.23 4.96
C GLU A 504 -13.28 16.62 4.55
N LEU A 505 -14.02 16.72 3.43
CA LEU A 505 -14.41 17.99 2.85
C LEU A 505 -15.50 18.71 3.66
N ASN A 506 -16.37 17.99 4.36
CA ASN A 506 -17.53 18.60 5.01
C ASN A 506 -17.14 19.60 6.11
N ILE A 507 -16.24 19.19 7.00
CA ILE A 507 -15.77 20.09 8.08
C ILE A 507 -15.04 21.29 7.52
N TRP A 508 -14.26 21.11 6.45
CA TRP A 508 -13.55 22.19 5.79
C TRP A 508 -14.51 23.19 5.12
N TYR A 509 -15.54 22.71 4.43
CA TYR A 509 -16.55 23.58 3.82
C TYR A 509 -17.29 24.41 4.86
N HIS A 510 -17.67 23.82 6.00
CA HIS A 510 -18.33 24.58 7.07
C HIS A 510 -17.42 25.63 7.70
N THR A 511 -16.14 25.34 7.94
CA THR A 511 -15.21 26.34 8.49
C THR A 511 -14.87 27.43 7.48
N LEU A 512 -14.77 27.13 6.18
CA LEU A 512 -14.65 28.14 5.13
C LEU A 512 -15.89 29.06 5.07
N ASN A 513 -17.10 28.50 5.22
CA ASN A 513 -18.35 29.28 5.28
C ASN A 513 -18.39 30.22 6.51
N CYS A 514 -17.72 29.85 7.59
CA CYS A 514 -17.49 30.68 8.77
C CYS A 514 -16.38 31.73 8.57
N GLY A 515 -15.75 31.78 7.39
CA GLY A 515 -14.70 32.71 7.01
C GLY A 515 -13.30 32.38 7.53
N PHE A 516 -13.09 31.18 8.05
CA PHE A 516 -11.74 30.68 8.26
C PHE A 516 -11.07 30.40 6.92
N ARG A 517 -9.75 30.56 6.87
CA ARG A 517 -8.97 30.44 5.63
C ARG A 517 -7.91 29.36 5.74
N THR A 518 -8.26 28.16 6.20
CA THR A 518 -7.35 27.01 6.16
C THR A 518 -7.28 26.40 4.76
N ARG A 519 -6.18 25.72 4.46
CA ARG A 519 -5.93 25.08 3.17
C ARG A 519 -6.17 23.58 3.21
N ILE A 520 -6.04 22.93 2.07
CA ILE A 520 -5.95 21.47 1.96
C ILE A 520 -4.63 21.05 1.33
N SER A 521 -4.16 19.87 1.70
CA SER A 521 -2.99 19.19 1.12
C SER A 521 -3.28 17.69 1.03
N GLY A 522 -2.87 17.03 -0.05
CA GLY A 522 -3.10 15.61 -0.29
C GLY A 522 -2.02 14.75 0.36
N GLU A 523 -2.43 13.61 0.90
CA GLU A 523 -1.54 12.65 1.55
C GLU A 523 -1.93 11.20 1.27
N THR A 524 -1.04 10.27 1.58
CA THR A 524 -1.32 8.83 1.47
C THR A 524 -1.38 8.12 2.82
N ASP A 525 -0.65 8.64 3.82
CA ASP A 525 -0.31 7.94 5.06
C ASP A 525 0.22 6.53 4.74
N PHE A 526 1.24 6.48 3.88
CA PHE A 526 1.84 5.22 3.44
C PHE A 526 2.73 4.64 4.55
N PRO A 527 2.63 3.34 4.91
CA PRO A 527 1.75 2.32 4.37
C PRO A 527 0.54 2.02 5.29
N CYS A 528 0.18 2.94 6.18
CA CYS A 528 -0.80 2.72 7.25
C CYS A 528 -2.24 2.78 6.73
N ILE A 529 -2.59 3.85 6.00
CA ILE A 529 -3.89 3.94 5.34
C ILE A 529 -3.80 3.25 3.99
N TYR A 530 -2.92 3.68 3.10
CA TYR A 530 -2.71 2.96 1.84
C TYR A 530 -1.35 2.26 1.83
N GLY A 531 -1.37 0.94 1.73
CA GLY A 531 -0.17 0.13 1.61
C GLY A 531 0.30 -0.07 0.18
N GLU A 532 -0.48 0.35 -0.82
CA GLU A 532 -0.25 0.02 -2.22
C GLU A 532 1.00 0.71 -2.77
N ARG A 533 1.13 2.04 -2.59
CA ARG A 533 2.17 2.91 -3.18
C ARG A 533 2.26 4.22 -2.41
N VAL A 534 3.44 4.86 -2.40
CA VAL A 534 3.59 6.26 -1.98
C VAL A 534 2.95 7.22 -2.99
N GLY A 535 2.46 8.37 -2.54
CA GLY A 535 1.85 9.37 -3.42
C GLY A 535 0.62 8.83 -4.13
N LEU A 536 -0.23 8.05 -3.46
CA LEU A 536 -1.57 7.75 -3.96
C LEU A 536 -2.44 9.00 -3.81
N GLY A 537 -2.38 9.67 -2.65
CA GLY A 537 -2.82 11.04 -2.50
C GLY A 537 -1.66 12.01 -2.66
N ARG A 538 -1.91 13.10 -3.40
CA ARG A 538 -0.89 14.08 -3.77
C ARG A 538 -1.40 15.50 -3.62
N SER A 539 -0.51 16.38 -3.22
CA SER A 539 -0.57 17.82 -3.48
C SER A 539 0.25 18.17 -4.70
N TYR A 540 -0.29 19.04 -5.55
CA TYR A 540 0.44 19.65 -6.65
C TYR A 540 0.62 21.14 -6.34
N VAL A 541 1.85 21.54 -6.01
CA VAL A 541 2.15 22.92 -5.58
C VAL A 541 2.79 23.68 -6.73
N LYS A 542 2.24 24.86 -7.04
CA LYS A 542 2.80 25.75 -8.06
C LYS A 542 3.95 26.57 -7.49
N LEU A 543 5.10 26.49 -8.14
CA LEU A 543 6.27 27.32 -7.85
C LEU A 543 6.72 28.04 -9.14
N ASP A 544 7.15 29.29 -9.00
CA ASP A 544 7.73 30.06 -10.12
C ASP A 544 9.24 29.78 -10.28
N GLY A 545 9.88 29.36 -9.19
CA GLY A 545 11.31 29.04 -9.14
C GLY A 545 11.60 27.54 -9.14
N LYS A 546 12.87 27.22 -8.83
CA LYS A 546 13.33 25.84 -8.64
C LYS A 546 12.60 25.21 -7.46
N LEU A 547 12.21 23.94 -7.59
CA LEU A 547 11.66 23.17 -6.47
C LEU A 547 12.63 23.12 -5.29
N THR A 548 12.19 23.61 -4.15
CA THR A 548 12.77 23.36 -2.83
C THR A 548 11.68 22.85 -1.89
N TYR A 549 12.05 22.07 -0.87
CA TYR A 549 11.09 21.59 0.12
C TYR A 549 10.40 22.74 0.86
N ASN A 550 11.16 23.78 1.22
CA ASN A 550 10.62 24.92 1.96
C ASN A 550 9.61 25.70 1.14
N ASP A 551 9.90 25.97 -0.14
CA ASP A 551 8.98 26.70 -1.03
C ASP A 551 7.74 25.84 -1.35
N TRP A 552 7.91 24.53 -1.46
CA TRP A 552 6.78 23.60 -1.59
C TRP A 552 5.83 23.67 -0.39
N CYS A 553 6.38 23.67 0.84
CA CYS A 553 5.57 23.89 2.06
C CYS A 553 4.94 25.29 2.12
N GLU A 554 5.66 26.35 1.73
CA GLU A 554 5.08 27.70 1.67
C GLU A 554 3.95 27.80 0.64
N GLY A 555 4.07 27.11 -0.48
CA GLY A 555 2.99 27.02 -1.47
C GLY A 555 1.75 26.36 -0.89
N ILE A 556 1.89 25.35 -0.02
CA ILE A 556 0.75 24.79 0.74
C ILE A 556 0.18 25.83 1.70
N ARG A 557 1.01 26.52 2.49
CA ARG A 557 0.56 27.57 3.42
C ARG A 557 -0.23 28.67 2.71
N ALA A 558 0.24 29.09 1.54
CA ALA A 558 -0.44 30.09 0.72
C ALA A 558 -1.76 29.57 0.12
N GLY A 559 -1.88 28.25 -0.07
CA GLY A 559 -2.96 27.62 -0.82
C GLY A 559 -2.71 27.54 -2.31
N ARG A 560 -1.46 27.70 -2.76
CA ARG A 560 -1.07 27.64 -4.18
C ARG A 560 -0.93 26.18 -4.64
N ASN A 561 -1.91 25.35 -4.29
CA ASN A 561 -1.95 23.93 -4.58
C ASN A 561 -3.37 23.42 -4.86
N TYR A 562 -3.45 22.29 -5.56
CA TYR A 562 -4.62 21.41 -5.55
C TYR A 562 -4.22 20.00 -5.12
N VAL A 563 -5.20 19.23 -4.66
CA VAL A 563 -5.01 17.85 -4.21
C VAL A 563 -5.68 16.86 -5.16
N GLY A 564 -5.21 15.61 -5.21
CA GLY A 564 -5.91 14.53 -5.89
C GLY A 564 -5.17 13.20 -5.97
N ASP A 565 -5.79 12.24 -6.65
CA ASP A 565 -5.27 10.88 -6.88
C ASP A 565 -4.24 10.77 -8.03
N GLY A 566 -3.81 11.92 -8.55
CA GLY A 566 -2.91 12.07 -9.69
C GLY A 566 -3.45 11.61 -11.04
N ARG A 567 -4.75 11.35 -11.15
CA ARG A 567 -5.43 11.01 -12.42
C ARG A 567 -6.29 12.13 -12.96
N SER A 568 -6.40 13.24 -12.24
CA SER A 568 -6.91 14.50 -12.75
C SER A 568 -6.13 15.68 -12.16
N HIS A 569 -6.08 16.76 -12.93
CA HIS A 569 -5.28 17.95 -12.65
C HIS A 569 -6.10 19.21 -12.87
N LEU A 570 -6.08 20.12 -11.89
CA LEU A 570 -6.79 21.39 -11.87
C LEU A 570 -5.77 22.53 -11.85
N ILE A 571 -5.23 22.84 -13.03
CA ILE A 571 -4.06 23.69 -13.23
C ILE A 571 -4.48 25.14 -13.42
N ASP A 572 -3.71 26.06 -12.82
CA ASP A 572 -3.85 27.51 -12.96
C ASP A 572 -5.28 28.02 -12.69
N PHE A 573 -5.93 27.46 -11.66
CA PHE A 573 -7.25 27.91 -11.20
C PHE A 573 -7.23 29.38 -10.77
N GLN A 574 -8.15 30.16 -11.35
CA GLN A 574 -8.22 31.61 -11.21
C GLN A 574 -9.67 32.10 -11.22
N VAL A 575 -9.93 33.16 -10.47
CA VAL A 575 -11.21 33.90 -10.46
C VAL A 575 -10.91 35.36 -10.82
N ASP A 576 -11.50 35.84 -11.90
CA ASP A 576 -11.16 37.10 -12.58
C ASP A 576 -9.65 37.24 -12.79
N ASN A 577 -9.01 38.19 -12.11
CA ASN A 577 -7.57 38.48 -12.17
C ASN A 577 -6.78 37.88 -10.99
N VAL A 578 -7.41 37.05 -10.14
CA VAL A 578 -6.79 36.48 -8.93
C VAL A 578 -6.56 34.99 -9.08
N GLN A 579 -5.29 34.60 -9.15
CA GLN A 579 -4.88 33.20 -9.12
C GLN A 579 -4.92 32.62 -7.71
N MET A 580 -5.34 31.37 -7.60
CA MET A 580 -5.31 30.61 -6.34
C MET A 580 -3.90 30.62 -5.74
N GLY A 581 -3.81 30.95 -4.45
CA GLY A 581 -2.56 31.01 -3.68
C GLY A 581 -1.71 32.27 -3.90
N VAL A 582 -2.14 33.21 -4.74
CA VAL A 582 -1.45 34.49 -4.97
C VAL A 582 -2.16 35.61 -4.21
N ASN A 583 -1.41 36.51 -3.56
CA ASN A 583 -1.94 37.66 -2.82
C ASN A 583 -3.06 37.28 -1.81
N GLY A 584 -2.87 36.20 -1.07
CA GLY A 584 -3.87 35.71 -0.10
C GLY A 584 -5.07 35.00 -0.72
N SER A 585 -5.06 34.77 -2.04
CA SER A 585 -6.19 34.27 -2.83
C SER A 585 -7.42 35.17 -2.68
N GLU A 586 -7.25 36.49 -2.62
CA GLU A 586 -8.35 37.42 -2.33
C GLU A 586 -8.73 38.27 -3.54
N LEU A 587 -9.98 38.13 -3.97
CA LEU A 587 -10.64 39.03 -4.92
C LEU A 587 -11.57 39.97 -4.15
N ARG A 588 -11.60 41.25 -4.51
CA ARG A 588 -12.48 42.24 -3.87
C ARG A 588 -13.46 42.81 -4.89
N LEU A 589 -14.74 42.72 -4.58
CA LEU A 589 -15.83 43.29 -5.36
C LEU A 589 -16.47 44.43 -4.57
N ALA A 590 -16.78 45.54 -5.23
CA ALA A 590 -17.44 46.68 -4.60
C ALA A 590 -18.90 46.37 -4.23
N LYS A 591 -19.54 45.48 -4.99
CA LYS A 591 -20.92 45.00 -4.79
C LYS A 591 -21.05 43.59 -5.38
N ALA A 592 -22.20 42.96 -5.19
CA ALA A 592 -22.51 41.69 -5.85
C ALA A 592 -22.30 41.79 -7.37
N ASP A 593 -21.64 40.79 -7.96
CA ASP A 593 -21.30 40.76 -9.38
C ASP A 593 -21.08 39.34 -9.88
N THR A 594 -20.92 39.17 -11.19
CA THR A 594 -20.51 37.92 -11.82
C THR A 594 -19.01 37.91 -12.04
N VAL A 595 -18.36 36.82 -11.63
CA VAL A 595 -16.92 36.62 -11.82
C VAL A 595 -16.65 35.54 -12.86
N LEU A 596 -15.53 35.66 -13.56
CA LEU A 596 -15.06 34.67 -14.51
C LEU A 596 -14.13 33.68 -13.82
N VAL A 597 -14.54 32.42 -13.74
CA VAL A 597 -13.73 31.32 -13.20
C VAL A 597 -13.04 30.59 -14.35
N THR A 598 -11.72 30.44 -14.30
CA THR A 598 -10.93 29.73 -15.34
C THR A 598 -9.95 28.73 -14.74
N ALA A 599 -9.64 27.69 -15.51
CA ALA A 599 -8.58 26.72 -15.21
C ALA A 599 -8.18 25.95 -16.47
N LYS A 600 -7.03 25.29 -16.42
CA LYS A 600 -6.65 24.20 -17.32
C LYS A 600 -6.92 22.87 -16.63
N VAL A 601 -7.68 21.98 -17.27
CA VAL A 601 -8.05 20.69 -16.68
C VAL A 601 -7.65 19.55 -17.59
N ALA A 602 -7.01 18.54 -17.00
CA ALA A 602 -6.74 17.24 -17.62
C ALA A 602 -7.24 16.14 -16.70
N ALA A 603 -7.79 15.07 -17.26
CA ALA A 603 -8.20 13.90 -16.49
C ALA A 603 -7.97 12.65 -17.34
N ARG A 604 -7.72 11.51 -16.69
CA ARG A 604 -7.53 10.25 -17.39
C ARG A 604 -8.28 9.09 -16.76
N LEU A 605 -9.24 8.56 -17.51
CA LEU A 605 -9.90 7.28 -17.28
C LEU A 605 -9.32 6.21 -18.21
N ASN A 606 -9.47 4.94 -17.82
CA ASN A 606 -9.33 3.83 -18.76
C ASN A 606 -10.49 3.85 -19.75
N ASP A 607 -10.29 3.28 -20.94
CA ASP A 607 -11.36 3.14 -21.93
C ASP A 607 -12.49 2.28 -21.34
N GLU A 608 -12.13 1.11 -20.82
CA GLU A 608 -13.05 0.24 -20.08
C GLU A 608 -13.14 0.65 -18.59
N PRO A 609 -14.36 0.71 -18.02
CA PRO A 609 -14.55 0.97 -16.60
C PRO A 609 -13.90 -0.10 -15.71
N ILE A 610 -13.47 0.30 -14.52
CA ILE A 610 -12.99 -0.65 -13.51
C ILE A 610 -14.23 -1.26 -12.81
N PRO A 611 -14.49 -2.58 -12.95
CA PRO A 611 -15.73 -3.19 -12.48
C PRO A 611 -16.02 -2.90 -11.00
N GLY A 612 -17.21 -2.37 -10.74
CA GLY A 612 -17.73 -2.10 -9.39
C GLY A 612 -17.07 -0.92 -8.65
N LEU A 613 -16.05 -0.26 -9.22
CA LEU A 613 -15.33 0.80 -8.50
C LEU A 613 -16.15 2.10 -8.42
N ALA A 614 -16.83 2.48 -9.51
CA ALA A 614 -17.64 3.70 -9.54
C ALA A 614 -18.82 3.67 -8.54
N LYS A 615 -19.43 2.49 -8.35
CA LYS A 615 -20.60 2.28 -7.47
C LYS A 615 -20.22 1.89 -6.03
N ARG A 616 -18.92 1.83 -5.72
CA ARG A 616 -18.43 1.42 -4.41
C ARG A 616 -18.82 2.44 -3.35
N ASN A 617 -19.12 2.00 -2.13
CA ASN A 617 -19.41 2.93 -1.03
C ASN A 617 -18.21 3.88 -0.78
N TYR A 618 -18.45 5.15 -0.47
CA TYR A 618 -17.39 6.14 -0.23
C TYR A 618 -16.57 5.85 1.04
N ALA A 619 -17.10 5.07 1.98
CA ALA A 619 -16.38 4.55 3.15
C ALA A 619 -15.51 3.32 2.83
N GLN A 620 -15.38 2.93 1.56
CA GLN A 620 -14.51 1.83 1.10
C GLN A 620 -13.42 2.33 0.15
N LYS A 621 -12.22 1.76 0.25
CA LYS A 621 -11.08 2.11 -0.60
C LYS A 621 -11.28 1.70 -2.07
N PRO A 622 -10.65 2.41 -3.03
CA PRO A 622 -10.03 3.72 -2.83
C PRO A 622 -11.11 4.77 -2.53
N TYR A 623 -10.84 5.67 -1.59
CA TYR A 623 -11.78 6.70 -1.15
C TYR A 623 -11.90 7.81 -2.20
N TRP A 624 -10.75 8.29 -2.66
CA TRP A 624 -10.60 9.20 -3.78
C TRP A 624 -10.11 8.42 -4.99
N HIS A 625 -10.83 8.52 -6.12
CA HIS A 625 -10.43 7.91 -7.38
C HIS A 625 -11.22 8.48 -8.55
N ILE A 626 -10.56 8.82 -9.66
CA ILE A 626 -11.20 9.35 -10.88
C ILE A 626 -12.33 8.47 -11.43
N GLU A 627 -12.20 7.15 -11.31
CA GLU A 627 -13.23 6.21 -11.76
C GLU A 627 -14.57 6.37 -11.02
N ARG A 628 -14.57 6.90 -9.79
CA ARG A 628 -15.80 7.27 -9.06
C ARG A 628 -16.49 8.50 -9.64
N ALA A 629 -15.75 9.34 -10.37
CA ALA A 629 -16.27 10.50 -11.08
C ALA A 629 -16.74 10.17 -12.51
N ARG A 630 -16.59 8.92 -12.98
CA ARG A 630 -17.01 8.52 -14.33
C ARG A 630 -18.52 8.68 -14.47
N LEU A 631 -18.94 9.39 -15.51
CA LEU A 631 -20.34 9.41 -15.94
C LEU A 631 -20.68 8.07 -16.62
N GLU A 632 -21.72 7.39 -16.13
CA GLU A 632 -22.08 6.02 -16.52
C GLU A 632 -22.19 5.87 -18.05
N GLY A 633 -21.59 4.80 -18.59
CA GLY A 633 -21.56 4.53 -20.03
C GLY A 633 -20.61 5.43 -20.84
N THR A 634 -19.81 6.30 -20.19
CA THR A 634 -18.90 7.21 -20.89
C THR A 634 -17.47 7.20 -20.33
N ARG A 635 -16.57 7.92 -21.01
CA ARG A 635 -15.23 8.29 -20.51
C ARG A 635 -15.18 9.76 -20.06
N LYS A 636 -16.32 10.33 -19.65
CA LYS A 636 -16.41 11.72 -19.21
C LYS A 636 -16.44 11.81 -17.69
N VAL A 637 -15.95 12.95 -17.18
CA VAL A 637 -16.01 13.31 -15.75
C VAL A 637 -16.55 14.73 -15.60
N PRO A 638 -17.27 15.03 -14.50
CA PRO A 638 -17.75 16.36 -14.21
C PRO A 638 -16.65 17.23 -13.59
N VAL A 639 -16.46 18.43 -14.12
CA VAL A 639 -15.72 19.51 -13.47
C VAL A 639 -16.73 20.50 -12.90
N GLU A 640 -16.68 20.74 -11.60
CA GLU A 640 -17.66 21.54 -10.87
C GLU A 640 -17.00 22.79 -10.29
N VAL A 641 -17.64 23.95 -10.46
CA VAL A 641 -17.33 25.16 -9.69
C VAL A 641 -18.13 25.14 -8.40
N ILE A 642 -17.42 25.29 -7.29
CA ILE A 642 -17.98 25.26 -5.95
C ILE A 642 -18.01 26.67 -5.40
N VAL A 643 -19.18 27.11 -4.91
CA VAL A 643 -19.34 28.35 -4.16
C VAL A 643 -19.98 28.02 -2.82
N ASN A 644 -19.30 28.37 -1.73
CA ASN A 644 -19.77 28.13 -0.35
C ASN A 644 -20.18 26.67 -0.04
N GLY A 645 -19.54 25.72 -0.72
CA GLY A 645 -19.75 24.27 -0.56
C GLY A 645 -20.67 23.64 -1.60
N TYR A 646 -21.36 24.43 -2.41
CA TYR A 646 -22.35 23.96 -3.38
C TYR A 646 -21.81 24.00 -4.82
N PRO A 647 -22.06 22.97 -5.65
CA PRO A 647 -21.70 22.97 -7.06
C PRO A 647 -22.68 23.85 -7.86
N ILE A 648 -22.30 25.10 -8.12
CA ILE A 648 -23.18 26.08 -8.79
C ILE A 648 -23.07 26.06 -10.31
N ALA A 649 -21.98 25.49 -10.85
CA ALA A 649 -21.79 25.29 -12.28
C ALA A 649 -21.01 24.01 -12.55
N LYS A 650 -21.25 23.41 -13.72
CA LYS A 650 -20.62 22.14 -14.13
C LYS A 650 -20.35 22.11 -15.62
N LYS A 651 -19.19 21.56 -16.01
CA LYS A 651 -18.86 21.16 -17.38
C LYS A 651 -18.36 19.73 -17.39
N GLU A 652 -18.70 18.99 -18.43
CA GLU A 652 -18.19 17.64 -18.65
C GLU A 652 -16.95 17.70 -19.54
N ILE A 653 -15.91 16.97 -19.18
CA ILE A 653 -14.73 16.79 -20.02
C ILE A 653 -14.51 15.31 -20.32
N ILE A 654 -13.92 15.01 -21.47
CA ILE A 654 -13.45 13.66 -21.79
C ILE A 654 -12.15 13.44 -21.00
N ALA A 655 -12.06 12.33 -20.27
CA ALA A 655 -10.90 11.97 -19.47
C ALA A 655 -9.92 11.10 -20.28
N ASP A 656 -9.39 11.66 -21.37
CA ASP A 656 -8.42 11.03 -22.28
C ASP A 656 -6.96 11.38 -21.99
N GLY A 657 -6.72 12.36 -21.12
CA GLY A 657 -5.41 12.88 -20.75
C GLY A 657 -5.09 14.26 -21.35
N ASP A 658 -5.90 14.76 -22.28
CA ASP A 658 -5.65 16.06 -22.91
C ASP A 658 -5.97 17.22 -21.95
N LEU A 659 -5.12 18.24 -22.00
CA LEU A 659 -5.28 19.48 -21.25
C LEU A 659 -6.28 20.40 -21.95
N ARG A 660 -7.28 20.88 -21.22
CA ARG A 660 -8.38 21.70 -21.75
C ARG A 660 -8.58 22.96 -20.94
N ASP A 661 -8.70 24.09 -21.62
CA ASP A 661 -9.14 25.34 -21.00
C ASP A 661 -10.64 25.28 -20.70
N ILE A 662 -11.01 25.65 -19.48
CA ILE A 662 -12.41 25.78 -19.06
C ILE A 662 -12.65 27.16 -18.47
N ALA A 663 -13.88 27.64 -18.64
CA ALA A 663 -14.33 28.92 -18.14
C ALA A 663 -15.79 28.83 -17.67
N PHE A 664 -16.15 29.58 -16.63
CA PHE A 664 -17.52 29.69 -16.12
C PHE A 664 -17.80 31.13 -15.70
N GLU A 665 -19.00 31.61 -15.97
CA GLU A 665 -19.52 32.83 -15.36
C GLU A 665 -20.25 32.44 -14.08
N VAL A 666 -19.87 33.06 -12.96
CA VAL A 666 -20.30 32.64 -11.63
C VAL A 666 -20.84 33.85 -10.87
N PRO A 667 -22.13 33.87 -10.51
CA PRO A 667 -22.69 34.95 -9.70
C PRO A 667 -22.18 34.88 -8.26
N ILE A 668 -21.77 36.03 -7.72
CA ILE A 668 -21.35 36.21 -6.32
C ILE A 668 -22.24 37.28 -5.68
N GLU A 669 -23.16 36.85 -4.81
CA GLU A 669 -24.13 37.73 -4.17
C GLU A 669 -23.59 38.42 -2.90
N PHE A 670 -22.71 37.73 -2.18
CA PHE A 670 -22.08 38.19 -0.94
C PHE A 670 -20.71 37.54 -0.79
N SER A 671 -19.93 37.98 0.21
CA SER A 671 -18.59 37.45 0.45
C SER A 671 -18.59 35.93 0.54
N SER A 672 -17.87 35.30 -0.39
CA SER A 672 -17.93 33.86 -0.65
C SER A 672 -16.53 33.31 -0.91
N TRP A 673 -16.40 31.99 -0.88
CA TRP A 673 -15.22 31.32 -1.42
C TRP A 673 -15.60 30.50 -2.65
N VAL A 674 -14.69 30.46 -3.62
CA VAL A 674 -14.87 29.80 -4.92
C VAL A 674 -13.75 28.79 -5.12
N ALA A 675 -14.09 27.55 -5.50
CA ALA A 675 -13.13 26.49 -5.79
C ALA A 675 -13.55 25.67 -7.01
N LEU A 676 -12.67 24.79 -7.49
CA LEU A 676 -12.93 23.85 -8.57
C LEU A 676 -12.68 22.42 -8.09
N ARG A 677 -13.47 21.45 -8.56
CA ARG A 677 -13.25 20.03 -8.24
C ARG A 677 -13.69 19.09 -9.36
N ILE A 678 -13.13 17.88 -9.33
CA ILE A 678 -13.69 16.68 -9.93
C ILE A 678 -13.92 15.71 -8.77
N LEU A 679 -15.16 15.54 -8.30
CA LEU A 679 -15.44 14.76 -7.08
C LEU A 679 -15.60 13.26 -7.39
N PRO A 680 -14.97 12.33 -6.63
CA PRO A 680 -13.91 12.51 -5.63
C PRO A 680 -12.53 12.11 -6.19
N SER A 681 -11.99 12.89 -7.12
CA SER A 681 -10.64 12.70 -7.68
C SER A 681 -9.69 13.84 -7.31
N SER A 682 -10.15 15.09 -7.40
CA SER A 682 -9.32 16.27 -7.15
C SER A 682 -10.12 17.48 -6.68
N HIS A 683 -9.46 18.38 -5.96
CA HIS A 683 -10.05 19.61 -5.42
C HIS A 683 -8.98 20.72 -5.31
N THR A 684 -9.30 21.96 -5.70
CA THR A 684 -8.41 23.12 -5.53
C THR A 684 -8.54 23.73 -4.14
N ASN A 685 -7.56 24.51 -3.70
CA ASN A 685 -7.82 25.51 -2.66
C ASN A 685 -8.69 26.66 -3.23
N PRO A 686 -9.38 27.43 -2.37
CA PRO A 686 -10.31 28.45 -2.83
C PRO A 686 -9.65 29.78 -3.17
N VAL A 687 -10.31 30.56 -4.03
CA VAL A 687 -10.21 32.03 -4.06
C VAL A 687 -11.33 32.60 -3.19
N PHE A 688 -10.98 33.52 -2.29
CA PHE A 688 -11.88 34.23 -1.39
C PHE A 688 -12.33 35.52 -2.04
N VAL A 689 -13.61 35.62 -2.36
CA VAL A 689 -14.22 36.80 -2.98
C VAL A 689 -14.91 37.60 -1.87
N LEU A 690 -14.36 38.76 -1.53
CA LEU A 690 -14.95 39.68 -0.55
C LEU A 690 -15.81 40.71 -1.27
N VAL A 691 -17.08 40.82 -0.88
CA VAL A 691 -18.03 41.79 -1.41
C VAL A 691 -18.23 42.89 -0.39
N ASP A 692 -18.13 44.16 -0.83
CA ASP A 692 -18.40 45.33 0.04
C ASP A 692 -17.53 45.36 1.31
N GLY A 693 -16.31 44.83 1.21
CA GLY A 693 -15.36 44.74 2.33
C GLY A 693 -15.80 43.81 3.49
N LYS A 694 -16.92 43.08 3.35
CA LYS A 694 -17.46 42.21 4.39
C LYS A 694 -16.71 40.89 4.48
N PRO A 695 -16.56 40.30 5.68
CA PRO A 695 -15.97 38.97 5.82
C PRO A 695 -16.89 37.90 5.22
N ILE A 696 -16.33 36.73 4.90
CA ILE A 696 -17.11 35.56 4.52
C ILE A 696 -17.86 35.06 5.76
N ARG A 697 -19.19 35.12 5.68
CA ARG A 697 -20.15 34.63 6.69
C ARG A 697 -21.35 34.03 5.96
N SER A 698 -21.03 33.09 5.07
CA SER A 698 -21.89 32.64 3.98
C SER A 698 -22.90 31.56 4.36
N SER A 699 -22.99 31.17 5.63
CA SER A 699 -24.00 30.25 6.13
C SER A 699 -24.00 30.23 7.67
N LYS A 700 -25.04 30.77 8.31
CA LYS A 700 -25.24 30.62 9.76
C LYS A 700 -25.52 29.17 10.15
N ARG A 701 -26.17 28.34 9.31
CA ARG A 701 -26.33 26.89 9.53
C ARG A 701 -24.97 26.20 9.60
N SER A 702 -23.99 26.65 8.82
CA SER A 702 -22.61 26.14 8.94
C SER A 702 -21.99 26.56 10.27
N ALA A 703 -22.22 27.80 10.72
CA ALA A 703 -21.74 28.27 12.02
C ALA A 703 -22.43 27.56 13.20
N GLU A 704 -23.72 27.28 13.11
CA GLU A 704 -24.50 26.47 14.06
C GLU A 704 -24.00 25.02 14.07
N TRP A 705 -23.73 24.44 12.90
CA TRP A 705 -23.12 23.13 12.77
C TRP A 705 -21.73 23.09 13.42
N CYS A 706 -20.90 24.11 13.18
CA CYS A 706 -19.58 24.22 13.77
C CYS A 706 -19.67 24.34 15.30
N LEU A 707 -20.58 25.16 15.83
CA LEU A 707 -20.81 25.29 17.27
C LEU A 707 -21.25 23.96 17.89
N ALA A 708 -22.18 23.24 17.24
CA ALA A 708 -22.58 21.92 17.67
C ALA A 708 -21.41 20.92 17.62
N GLY A 709 -20.57 21.02 16.59
CA GLY A 709 -19.33 20.25 16.45
C GLY A 709 -18.33 20.52 17.55
N VAL A 710 -18.10 21.78 17.94
CA VAL A 710 -17.24 22.15 19.10
C VAL A 710 -17.76 21.47 20.37
N LYS A 711 -19.06 21.57 20.66
CA LYS A 711 -19.67 20.95 21.84
C LYS A 711 -19.55 19.43 21.82
N LYS A 712 -19.79 18.82 20.65
CA LYS A 712 -19.67 17.36 20.47
C LYS A 712 -18.22 16.91 20.66
N CYS A 713 -17.27 17.56 19.99
CA CYS A 713 -15.85 17.26 20.11
C CYS A 713 -15.36 17.43 21.57
N ARG A 714 -15.75 18.53 22.25
CA ARG A 714 -15.45 18.75 23.67
C ARG A 714 -15.87 17.57 24.53
N SER A 715 -17.11 17.10 24.35
CA SER A 715 -17.65 15.96 25.10
C SER A 715 -16.88 14.65 24.86
N GLN A 716 -16.37 14.45 23.64
CA GLN A 716 -15.61 13.24 23.28
C GLN A 716 -14.17 13.29 23.76
N LYS A 717 -13.54 14.47 23.75
CA LYS A 717 -12.09 14.61 23.98
C LYS A 717 -11.72 14.94 25.43
N ARG A 718 -12.63 15.53 26.20
CA ARG A 718 -12.38 15.89 27.62
C ARG A 718 -11.83 14.73 28.45
N ARG A 719 -12.28 13.49 28.20
CA ARG A 719 -11.84 12.29 28.93
C ARG A 719 -10.35 11.96 28.78
N PHE A 720 -9.68 12.52 27.79
CA PHE A 720 -8.25 12.30 27.54
C PHE A 720 -7.36 13.34 28.24
N MET A 721 -7.92 14.47 28.67
CA MET A 721 -7.17 15.56 29.28
C MET A 721 -6.75 15.21 30.71
N GLY A 722 -5.49 15.45 31.05
CA GLY A 722 -4.99 15.33 32.43
C GLY A 722 -5.28 16.58 33.25
N GLU A 723 -5.02 16.51 34.56
CA GLU A 723 -5.11 17.67 35.46
C GLU A 723 -4.21 18.83 35.03
N ASP A 724 -3.11 18.52 34.37
CA ASP A 724 -2.11 19.44 33.85
C ASP A 724 -2.57 20.26 32.63
N GLU A 725 -3.54 19.77 31.85
CA GLU A 725 -4.00 20.43 30.62
C GLU A 725 -5.50 20.76 30.59
N ILE A 726 -6.28 20.35 31.60
CA ILE A 726 -7.73 20.56 31.59
C ILE A 726 -8.12 22.05 31.56
N THR A 727 -7.32 22.92 32.18
CA THR A 727 -7.53 24.37 32.16
C THR A 727 -7.36 24.94 30.76
N ASP A 728 -6.27 24.59 30.08
CA ASP A 728 -6.00 24.99 28.69
C ASP A 728 -7.06 24.45 27.74
N PHE A 729 -7.47 23.19 27.92
CA PHE A 729 -8.54 22.57 27.14
C PHE A 729 -9.85 23.35 27.29
N ASN A 730 -10.27 23.69 28.51
CA ASN A 730 -11.51 24.44 28.71
C ASN A 730 -11.43 25.83 28.06
N ALA A 731 -10.32 26.55 28.26
CA ALA A 731 -10.12 27.86 27.65
C ALA A 731 -10.15 27.81 26.11
N ALA A 732 -9.54 26.79 25.51
CA ALA A 732 -9.51 26.60 24.06
C ALA A 732 -10.92 26.40 23.47
N TYR A 733 -11.74 25.57 24.11
CA TYR A 733 -13.10 25.30 23.66
C TYR A 733 -14.06 26.45 23.97
N ASP A 734 -13.93 27.12 25.12
CA ASP A 734 -14.75 28.30 25.45
C ASP A 734 -14.51 29.44 24.45
N HIS A 735 -13.25 29.66 24.04
CA HIS A 735 -12.91 30.59 22.97
C HIS A 735 -13.56 30.20 21.63
N ALA A 736 -13.50 28.92 21.26
CA ALA A 736 -14.10 28.44 20.02
C ALA A 736 -15.63 28.61 20.02
N GLU A 737 -16.31 28.25 21.12
CA GLU A 737 -17.76 28.46 21.28
C GLU A 737 -18.13 29.94 21.14
N LYS A 738 -17.38 30.84 21.77
CA LYS A 738 -17.58 32.30 21.64
C LYS A 738 -17.38 32.79 20.21
N ALA A 739 -16.38 32.27 19.51
CA ALA A 739 -16.11 32.63 18.12
C ALA A 739 -17.27 32.24 17.20
N TYR A 740 -17.78 31.01 17.30
CA TYR A 740 -18.92 30.57 16.49
C TYR A 740 -20.22 31.28 16.85
N HIS A 741 -20.48 31.56 18.13
CA HIS A 741 -21.63 32.39 18.54
C HIS A 741 -21.62 33.77 17.89
N ARG A 742 -20.45 34.43 17.82
CA ARG A 742 -20.31 35.69 17.10
C ARG A 742 -20.58 35.53 15.60
N ILE A 743 -20.00 34.51 14.97
CA ILE A 743 -20.15 34.25 13.52
C ILE A 743 -21.61 33.98 13.14
N ILE A 744 -22.38 33.28 13.99
CA ILE A 744 -23.83 33.08 13.81
C ILE A 744 -24.56 34.44 13.72
N GLY A 745 -24.21 35.40 14.59
CA GLY A 745 -24.79 36.74 14.57
C GLY A 745 -24.32 37.62 13.40
N GLU A 746 -23.15 37.33 12.82
CA GLU A 746 -22.57 38.05 11.68
C GLU A 746 -22.98 37.46 10.31
N SER A 747 -23.64 36.29 10.29
CA SER A 747 -23.98 35.59 9.06
C SER A 747 -25.03 36.30 8.23
N VAL A 748 -24.76 36.41 6.93
CA VAL A 748 -25.58 37.16 5.99
C VAL A 748 -26.66 36.31 5.33
N THR A 749 -26.59 34.99 5.50
CA THR A 749 -27.52 34.01 4.97
C THR A 749 -27.56 32.75 5.86
N ASP A 750 -28.58 31.94 5.67
CA ASP A 750 -28.99 30.70 6.35
C ASP A 750 -28.77 30.63 7.85
#